data_AF-A0AAJ6BBL1-F1
#
_entry.id   AF-A0AAJ6BBL1-F1
#
_cell.length_a   1.000
_cell.length_b   1.000
_cell.length_c   1.000
_cell.angle_alpha   90.00
_cell.angle_beta   90.00
_cell.angle_gamma   90.00
#
_symmetry.space_group_name_H-M   'P 1'
#
loop_
_entity.id
_entity.type
_entity.pdbx_description
1 polymer ?
#
loop_
_entity_poly.entity_id
_entity_poly.type
_entity_poly.pdbx_seq_one_letter_code
_entity_poly.pdbx_strand_id
1 'polypeptide(L)'
;MPSSNSHQALLEAQLPHWASQATSKQWTALQKSHASPWQEQDWFANAAPDLRQAVHASQARLLQSQAALARSLKGLKQITEFAEPLLQGVLAEQGFRAPLHNSRLLRVERTWHWNGLRYLYSHRIDNLLQAALQNFADDETFTAQSAIALSDNIQVTRIQVQGHAVIGMQAPVAYFPLTSERFQVEPLPLSPIAFATRCRELDLGGAYQAHLEQYFTKPTVRELAIRVQKSRLRLAADLAYLRHHINGYSHDQVHQLLQGSKVNCWRLALFGISLQEPMLIDTGRAGLALYLPGHEPALLQCNDLEAVHDALATLLLDPDARQAFAGYIMQDERAHFLDLLQQNLDASGNTAYDRPWQRAAQADLRPTRHAITAEPFGYFQDLHLTRLKHEANLLAVPTALADASARARRLAEWESLGWDMLNVAGFFIPGVGPLMLGVTACQLLGEVFEGYEAWQEGDRHLALQHLEAVGLNLALIGGFVVAGHVIPKLFTSALMEKLQEVPANSGRYRLWNQDLAPYRSRMELPEYLLPNAQGQYLHEGRQFIRMDGHLYQQHFDHTLQQWRIVHPDAQDAWQPPLEHNGQGAWRGQHEQPSQWPFATLARRLGEPFTAFTPEQLEHAGRICGIDAERLRQVHQQSQPAPPLLLDTLQRMAAQAEVDEMGTNAAPGLFERLYNGNMPIAPPIQQVLIAYPRLSPALARRLLVQLDNTESLAWQQNGELPEAVRHQIEQVHSELPLVRAVEGVLQPERASVDSERLLFSALDALPGWPQDIRLELRGGGPEGPLLDYIGAAQATRTGKVIKSVEGYEADLGERPAPAQRVP
;
A
#
# COMPACT_ATOMS: atom_id res chain seq x y z
N MET A 1 -23.25 -9.54 17.49
CA MET A 1 -22.12 -10.33 16.94
C MET A 1 -21.09 -9.31 16.46
N PRO A 2 -19.86 -9.26 16.98
CA PRO A 2 -18.88 -8.34 16.44
C PRO A 2 -18.57 -8.78 15.00
N SER A 3 -18.67 -7.85 14.06
CA SER A 3 -18.44 -8.04 12.64
C SER A 3 -17.03 -8.61 12.41
N SER A 4 -16.95 -9.87 11.99
CA SER A 4 -15.73 -10.43 11.40
C SER A 4 -15.29 -9.54 10.25
N ASN A 5 -14.02 -9.13 10.21
CA ASN A 5 -13.45 -8.44 9.06
C ASN A 5 -13.72 -9.29 7.81
N SER A 6 -14.37 -8.72 6.78
CA SER A 6 -14.77 -9.42 5.56
C SER A 6 -13.59 -10.08 4.84
N HIS A 7 -12.37 -9.58 5.06
CA HIS A 7 -11.16 -10.04 4.40
C HIS A 7 -10.38 -11.09 5.19
N GLN A 8 -10.83 -11.48 6.38
CA GLN A 8 -10.07 -12.37 7.27
C GLN A 8 -9.67 -13.69 6.59
N ALA A 9 -10.62 -14.35 5.91
CA ALA A 9 -10.36 -15.61 5.23
C ALA A 9 -9.30 -15.48 4.11
N LEU A 10 -9.30 -14.35 3.39
CA LEU A 10 -8.30 -14.07 2.37
C LEU A 10 -6.93 -13.82 2.99
N LEU A 11 -6.86 -13.02 4.07
CA LEU A 11 -5.61 -12.75 4.79
C LEU A 11 -4.98 -14.04 5.31
N GLU A 12 -5.78 -14.93 5.92
CA GLU A 12 -5.31 -16.23 6.40
C GLU A 12 -4.79 -17.12 5.26
N ALA A 13 -5.43 -17.10 4.08
CA ALA A 13 -5.05 -17.90 2.92
C ALA A 13 -3.81 -17.36 2.18
N GLN A 14 -3.57 -16.04 2.20
CA GLN A 14 -2.45 -15.41 1.48
C GLN A 14 -1.18 -15.26 2.32
N LEU A 15 -1.28 -15.33 3.66
CA LEU A 15 -0.10 -15.23 4.51
C LEU A 15 0.89 -16.37 4.20
N PRO A 16 2.18 -16.05 3.97
CA PRO A 16 3.21 -17.06 3.85
C PRO A 16 3.30 -17.94 5.10
N HIS A 17 3.66 -19.21 4.93
CA HIS A 17 3.72 -20.15 6.06
C HIS A 17 4.64 -19.65 7.19
N TRP A 18 5.79 -19.08 6.84
CA TRP A 18 6.73 -18.50 7.79
C TRP A 18 6.10 -17.38 8.65
N ALA A 19 5.15 -16.60 8.12
CA ALA A 19 4.53 -15.50 8.84
C ALA A 19 3.61 -16.00 9.97
N SER A 20 3.04 -17.19 9.82
CA SER A 20 2.29 -17.88 10.88
C SER A 20 3.17 -18.43 12.01
N GLN A 21 4.49 -18.54 11.77
CA GLN A 21 5.48 -18.98 12.77
C GLN A 21 6.24 -17.80 13.40
N ALA A 22 5.97 -16.57 12.97
CA ALA A 22 6.69 -15.38 13.44
C ALA A 22 6.22 -14.96 14.85
N THR A 23 7.18 -14.68 15.72
CA THR A 23 6.96 -14.16 17.08
C THR A 23 6.58 -12.68 17.07
N SER A 24 5.96 -12.18 18.14
CA SER A 24 5.62 -10.75 18.28
C SER A 24 6.85 -9.83 18.14
N LYS A 25 8.03 -10.24 18.63
CA LYS A 25 9.28 -9.49 18.45
C LYS A 25 9.67 -9.35 16.98
N GLN A 26 9.44 -10.40 16.19
CA GLN A 26 9.76 -10.43 14.75
C GLN A 26 8.77 -9.58 13.95
N TRP A 27 7.48 -9.63 14.27
CA TRP A 27 6.46 -8.73 13.72
C TRP A 27 6.77 -7.26 14.01
N THR A 28 7.13 -6.95 15.26
CA THR A 28 7.55 -5.60 15.66
C THR A 28 8.74 -5.11 14.82
N ALA A 29 9.71 -5.98 14.53
CA ALA A 29 10.87 -5.62 13.70
C ALA A 29 10.47 -5.30 12.24
N LEU A 30 9.54 -6.06 11.65
CA LEU A 30 9.00 -5.78 10.32
C LEU A 30 8.27 -4.43 10.29
N GLN A 31 7.42 -4.17 11.28
CA GLN A 31 6.69 -2.91 11.38
C GLN A 31 7.62 -1.70 11.52
N LYS A 32 8.62 -1.80 12.41
CA LYS A 32 9.62 -0.75 12.60
C LYS A 32 10.42 -0.45 11.33
N SER A 33 10.60 -1.42 10.44
CA SER A 33 11.34 -1.22 9.18
C SER A 33 10.60 -0.35 8.15
N HIS A 34 9.28 -0.20 8.29
CA HIS A 34 8.43 0.65 7.45
C HIS A 34 7.89 1.88 8.20
N ALA A 35 8.22 2.02 9.48
CA ALA A 35 7.80 3.15 10.30
C ALA A 35 8.82 4.30 10.24
N SER A 36 8.30 5.52 10.30
CA SER A 36 9.05 6.76 10.32
C SER A 36 8.73 7.52 11.59
N PRO A 37 9.30 7.09 12.73
CA PRO A 37 8.98 7.68 14.04
C PRO A 37 9.33 9.17 14.12
N TRP A 38 10.13 9.68 13.17
CA TRP A 38 10.47 11.09 13.05
C TRP A 38 9.33 11.98 12.51
N GLN A 39 8.31 11.44 11.82
CA GLN A 39 7.23 12.25 11.25
C GLN A 39 6.37 12.95 12.30
N GLU A 40 6.19 12.31 13.45
CA GLU A 40 5.40 12.82 14.58
C GLU A 40 6.22 13.75 15.50
N GLN A 41 7.49 13.98 15.19
CA GLN A 41 8.36 14.76 16.05
C GLN A 41 8.25 16.25 15.77
N ASP A 42 8.22 17.06 16.84
CA ASP A 42 8.14 18.52 16.75
C ASP A 42 9.27 19.13 15.90
N TRP A 43 10.49 18.59 16.01
CA TRP A 43 11.62 19.09 15.23
C TRP A 43 11.43 18.89 13.72
N PHE A 44 10.72 17.83 13.32
CA PHE A 44 10.44 17.59 11.90
C PHE A 44 9.30 18.50 11.44
N ALA A 45 8.20 18.58 12.19
CA ALA A 45 7.05 19.42 11.85
C ALA A 45 7.42 20.91 11.71
N ASN A 46 8.37 21.39 12.52
CA ASN A 46 8.86 22.76 12.51
C ASN A 46 10.02 23.01 11.53
N ALA A 47 10.51 21.99 10.82
CA ALA A 47 11.58 22.16 9.84
C ALA A 47 11.11 22.88 8.57
N ALA A 48 12.06 23.52 7.87
CA ALA A 48 11.79 24.23 6.63
C ALA A 48 11.10 23.32 5.58
N PRO A 49 10.09 23.79 4.82
CA PRO A 49 9.30 22.95 3.93
C PRO A 49 10.11 22.19 2.87
N ASP A 50 11.17 22.80 2.36
CA ASP A 50 12.11 22.22 1.40
C ASP A 50 12.90 21.05 1.99
N LEU A 51 13.39 21.19 3.23
CA LEU A 51 14.07 20.11 3.95
C LEU A 51 13.13 18.94 4.26
N ARG A 52 11.89 19.22 4.66
CA ARG A 52 10.86 18.18 4.84
C ARG A 52 10.57 17.46 3.53
N GLN A 53 10.44 18.20 2.43
CA GLN A 53 10.22 17.63 1.10
C GLN A 53 11.39 16.75 0.65
N ALA A 54 12.64 17.13 0.94
CA ALA A 54 13.82 16.33 0.66
C ALA A 54 13.81 14.99 1.41
N VAL A 55 13.50 14.99 2.72
CA VAL A 55 13.36 13.78 3.53
C VAL A 55 12.23 12.88 3.02
N HIS A 56 11.06 13.44 2.72
CA HIS A 56 9.96 12.65 2.13
C HIS A 56 10.35 12.03 0.78
N ALA A 57 11.08 12.77 -0.06
CA ALA A 57 11.55 12.26 -1.34
C ALA A 57 12.60 11.14 -1.20
N SER A 58 13.53 11.24 -0.24
CA SER A 58 14.52 10.19 0.01
C SER A 58 13.89 8.94 0.65
N GLN A 59 12.89 9.13 1.51
CA GLN A 59 12.11 8.03 2.07
C GLN A 59 11.29 7.30 0.99
N ALA A 60 10.56 8.03 0.15
CA ALA A 60 9.80 7.44 -0.96
C ALA A 60 10.72 6.62 -1.89
N ARG A 61 11.93 7.14 -2.17
CA ARG A 61 12.95 6.43 -2.95
C ARG A 61 13.43 5.14 -2.27
N LEU A 62 13.63 5.15 -0.94
CA LEU A 62 14.00 3.96 -0.18
C LEU A 62 12.93 2.87 -0.33
N LEU A 63 11.67 3.22 -0.12
CA LEU A 63 10.55 2.30 -0.21
C LEU A 63 10.41 1.70 -1.62
N GLN A 64 10.50 2.54 -2.65
CA GLN A 64 10.50 2.07 -4.05
C GLN A 64 11.67 1.12 -4.33
N SER A 65 12.86 1.40 -3.83
CA SER A 65 14.02 0.52 -4.02
C SER A 65 13.87 -0.82 -3.27
N GLN A 66 13.29 -0.82 -2.07
CA GLN A 66 12.99 -2.03 -1.31
C GLN A 66 11.92 -2.87 -2.00
N ALA A 67 10.85 -2.25 -2.50
CA ALA A 67 9.81 -2.94 -3.27
C ALA A 67 10.36 -3.55 -4.56
N ALA A 68 11.22 -2.84 -5.29
CA ALA A 68 11.87 -3.36 -6.50
C ALA A 68 12.75 -4.59 -6.19
N LEU A 69 13.55 -4.53 -5.11
CA LEU A 69 14.34 -5.68 -4.65
C LEU A 69 13.44 -6.85 -4.22
N ALA A 70 12.38 -6.57 -3.46
CA ALA A 70 11.39 -7.56 -3.02
C ALA A 70 10.77 -8.32 -4.20
N ARG A 71 10.37 -7.62 -5.27
CA ARG A 71 9.85 -8.23 -6.51
C ARG A 71 10.91 -9.11 -7.20
N SER A 72 12.17 -8.68 -7.24
CA SER A 72 13.26 -9.46 -7.86
C SER A 72 13.61 -10.74 -7.08
N LEU A 73 13.35 -10.74 -5.77
CA LEU A 73 13.51 -11.87 -4.87
C LEU A 73 12.23 -12.72 -4.73
N LYS A 74 11.18 -12.45 -5.53
CA LYS A 74 9.95 -13.25 -5.50
C LYS A 74 10.25 -14.73 -5.76
N GLY A 75 9.76 -15.59 -4.88
CA GLY A 75 10.02 -17.04 -4.90
C GLY A 75 11.21 -17.49 -4.05
N LEU A 76 11.99 -16.56 -3.48
CA LEU A 76 12.95 -16.89 -2.43
C LEU A 76 12.19 -17.40 -1.21
N LYS A 77 12.23 -18.72 -1.00
CA LYS A 77 11.64 -19.38 0.17
C LYS A 77 12.53 -19.21 1.40
N GLN A 78 11.91 -19.07 2.57
CA GLN A 78 12.59 -19.18 3.86
C GLN A 78 12.99 -20.63 4.16
N ILE A 79 13.89 -20.83 5.13
CA ILE A 79 14.48 -22.16 5.44
C ILE A 79 13.41 -23.23 5.67
N THR A 80 12.41 -22.95 6.51
CA THR A 80 11.36 -23.94 6.82
C THR A 80 10.47 -24.23 5.61
N GLU A 81 10.01 -23.18 4.92
CA GLU A 81 9.21 -23.28 3.68
C GLU A 81 9.94 -24.04 2.56
N PHE A 82 11.27 -23.95 2.52
CA PHE A 82 12.12 -24.68 1.59
C PHE A 82 12.31 -26.14 2.02
N ALA A 83 12.73 -26.38 3.27
CA ALA A 83 13.23 -27.66 3.72
C ALA A 83 12.13 -28.66 4.12
N GLU A 84 11.04 -28.19 4.73
CA GLU A 84 9.96 -29.05 5.21
C GLU A 84 9.32 -29.91 4.12
N PRO A 85 8.87 -29.34 2.97
CA PRO A 85 8.26 -30.16 1.91
C PRO A 85 9.26 -31.16 1.28
N LEU A 86 10.54 -30.77 1.16
CA LEU A 86 11.58 -31.66 0.64
C LEU A 86 11.81 -32.85 1.58
N LEU A 87 11.96 -32.58 2.87
CA LEU A 87 12.14 -33.63 3.89
C LEU A 87 10.91 -34.52 3.98
N GLN A 88 9.70 -33.95 4.05
CA GLN A 88 8.46 -34.72 4.12
C GLN A 88 8.30 -35.64 2.90
N GLY A 89 8.65 -35.16 1.70
CA GLY A 89 8.63 -35.94 0.46
C GLY A 89 9.54 -37.17 0.53
N VAL A 90 10.82 -36.98 0.88
CA VAL A 90 11.81 -38.07 0.97
C VAL A 90 11.43 -39.10 2.04
N LEU A 91 10.95 -38.64 3.21
CA LEU A 91 10.54 -39.57 4.26
C LEU A 91 9.27 -40.33 3.91
N ALA A 92 8.34 -39.71 3.16
CA ALA A 92 7.11 -40.36 2.70
C ALA A 92 7.37 -41.56 1.78
N GLU A 93 8.45 -41.52 0.99
CA GLU A 93 8.89 -42.67 0.17
C GLU A 93 9.30 -43.87 1.02
N GLN A 94 9.72 -43.65 2.27
CA GLN A 94 10.07 -44.71 3.23
C GLN A 94 8.88 -45.14 4.11
N GLY A 95 7.66 -44.67 3.81
CA GLY A 95 6.46 -45.00 4.57
C GLY A 95 6.20 -44.10 5.77
N PHE A 96 7.01 -43.06 5.99
CA PHE A 96 6.77 -42.08 7.04
C PHE A 96 5.68 -41.08 6.62
N ARG A 97 4.50 -41.16 7.26
CA ARG A 97 3.33 -40.30 6.95
C ARG A 97 2.99 -39.30 8.06
N ALA A 98 3.68 -39.38 9.18
CA ALA A 98 3.46 -38.46 10.29
C ALA A 98 3.90 -37.03 9.91
N PRO A 99 3.27 -35.99 10.46
CA PRO A 99 3.69 -34.62 10.25
C PRO A 99 5.01 -34.33 10.97
N LEU A 100 5.93 -33.61 10.30
CA LEU A 100 7.25 -33.27 10.84
C LEU A 100 7.17 -32.44 12.14
N HIS A 101 6.23 -31.49 12.24
CA HIS A 101 6.10 -30.60 13.39
C HIS A 101 5.75 -31.32 14.72
N ASN A 102 5.06 -32.47 14.68
CA ASN A 102 4.73 -33.28 15.86
C ASN A 102 5.69 -34.46 16.10
N SER A 103 6.56 -34.74 15.14
CA SER A 103 7.51 -35.83 15.20
C SER A 103 8.80 -35.39 15.91
N ARG A 104 9.36 -36.30 16.69
CA ARG A 104 10.52 -36.07 17.56
C ARG A 104 11.56 -37.15 17.36
N LEU A 105 12.82 -36.78 17.41
CA LEU A 105 13.96 -37.69 17.53
C LEU A 105 14.37 -37.76 19.00
N LEU A 106 14.08 -38.89 19.64
CA LEU A 106 14.60 -39.21 20.98
C LEU A 106 16.01 -39.78 20.82
N ARG A 107 17.01 -39.02 21.27
CA ARG A 107 18.39 -39.48 21.39
C ARG A 107 18.65 -39.86 22.84
N VAL A 108 18.96 -41.14 23.08
CA VAL A 108 19.33 -41.64 24.40
C VAL A 108 20.84 -41.80 24.46
N GLU A 109 21.46 -41.10 25.42
CA GLU A 109 22.88 -41.18 25.71
C GLU A 109 23.14 -42.14 26.86
N ARG A 110 24.25 -42.87 26.77
CA ARG A 110 24.66 -43.85 27.77
C ARG A 110 26.05 -43.48 28.28
N THR A 111 26.12 -42.95 29.50
CA THR A 111 27.37 -42.47 30.11
C THR A 111 27.83 -43.43 31.21
N TRP A 112 29.12 -43.79 31.20
CA TRP A 112 29.70 -44.61 32.27
C TRP A 112 30.01 -43.75 33.49
N HIS A 113 29.42 -44.08 34.64
CA HIS A 113 29.63 -43.33 35.87
C HIS A 113 30.54 -44.10 36.83
N TRP A 114 31.81 -43.66 36.93
CA TRP A 114 32.86 -44.35 37.68
C TRP A 114 32.53 -44.58 39.15
N ASN A 115 31.98 -43.57 39.83
CA ASN A 115 31.68 -43.67 41.27
C ASN A 115 30.60 -44.73 41.57
N GLY A 116 29.74 -45.04 40.58
CA GLY A 116 28.63 -46.00 40.74
C GLY A 116 28.84 -47.34 40.04
N LEU A 117 29.96 -47.49 39.29
CA LEU A 117 30.29 -48.65 38.45
C LEU A 117 29.12 -49.10 37.55
N ARG A 118 28.41 -48.15 36.94
CA ARG A 118 27.20 -48.40 36.14
C ARG A 118 27.04 -47.36 35.04
N TYR A 119 26.33 -47.74 33.99
CA TYR A 119 25.83 -46.81 32.98
C TYR A 119 24.60 -46.04 33.47
N LEU A 120 24.66 -44.72 33.37
CA LEU A 120 23.52 -43.83 33.53
C LEU A 120 22.99 -43.47 32.14
N TYR A 121 21.68 -43.30 32.06
CA TYR A 121 21.01 -42.91 30.84
C TYR A 121 20.48 -41.49 30.99
N SER A 122 20.73 -40.70 29.96
CA SER A 122 20.16 -39.37 29.75
C SER A 122 19.53 -39.31 28.36
N HIS A 123 18.69 -38.32 28.11
CA HIS A 123 18.10 -38.11 26.80
C HIS A 123 18.20 -36.66 26.33
N ARG A 124 18.01 -36.54 25.02
CA ARG A 124 17.73 -35.30 24.31
C ARG A 124 16.61 -35.56 23.32
N ILE A 125 15.64 -34.65 23.26
CA ILE A 125 14.53 -34.73 22.31
C ILE A 125 14.67 -33.59 21.32
N ASP A 126 14.85 -33.94 20.05
CA ASP A 126 14.93 -32.99 18.95
C ASP A 126 13.62 -32.94 18.17
N ASN A 127 13.22 -31.77 17.68
CA ASN A 127 12.26 -31.70 16.59
C ASN A 127 12.86 -32.34 15.32
N LEU A 128 12.07 -33.08 14.55
CA LEU A 128 12.60 -33.84 13.42
C LEU A 128 13.11 -32.94 12.27
N LEU A 129 12.39 -31.87 11.92
CA LEU A 129 12.84 -30.90 10.92
C LEU A 129 14.10 -30.17 11.38
N GLN A 130 14.15 -29.79 12.66
CA GLN A 130 15.32 -29.17 13.27
C GLN A 130 16.56 -30.07 13.18
N ALA A 131 16.40 -31.35 13.52
CA ALA A 131 17.48 -32.33 13.46
C ALA A 131 18.00 -32.51 12.03
N ALA A 132 17.10 -32.56 11.04
CA ALA A 132 17.47 -32.65 9.63
C ALA A 132 18.25 -31.41 9.15
N LEU A 133 17.81 -30.20 9.53
CA LEU A 133 18.47 -28.95 9.18
C LEU A 133 19.87 -28.82 9.80
N GLN A 134 20.05 -29.29 11.04
CA GLN A 134 21.38 -29.34 11.67
C GLN A 134 22.30 -30.42 11.11
N ASN A 135 21.72 -31.32 10.30
CA ASN A 135 22.38 -32.45 9.67
C ASN A 135 23.05 -33.40 10.69
N PHE A 136 23.67 -34.47 10.20
CA PHE A 136 24.28 -35.52 11.00
C PHE A 136 25.72 -35.77 10.54
N ALA A 137 26.61 -36.08 11.48
CA ALA A 137 27.98 -36.51 11.13
C ALA A 137 27.97 -37.93 10.55
N ASP A 138 29.05 -38.33 9.87
CA ASP A 138 29.16 -39.69 9.30
C ASP A 138 29.43 -40.77 10.36
N ASP A 139 29.99 -40.37 11.49
CA ASP A 139 30.31 -41.22 12.64
C ASP A 139 29.21 -41.24 13.73
N GLU A 140 28.04 -40.68 13.43
CA GLU A 140 26.99 -40.49 14.43
C GLU A 140 26.31 -41.82 14.81
N THR A 141 26.38 -42.18 16.09
CA THR A 141 25.80 -43.42 16.61
C THR A 141 24.54 -43.18 17.44
N PHE A 142 23.62 -44.15 17.40
CA PHE A 142 22.38 -44.16 18.17
C PHE A 142 22.31 -45.43 19.03
N THR A 143 21.86 -45.27 20.27
CA THR A 143 21.61 -46.40 21.16
C THR A 143 20.32 -47.12 20.76
N ALA A 144 20.16 -48.38 21.19
CA ALA A 144 18.96 -49.17 20.89
C ALA A 144 17.66 -48.56 21.48
N GLN A 145 17.77 -47.69 22.48
CA GLN A 145 16.65 -46.96 23.09
C GLN A 145 16.32 -45.66 22.36
N SER A 146 17.15 -45.23 21.40
CA SER A 146 16.86 -44.05 20.57
C SER A 146 15.81 -44.39 19.51
N ALA A 147 14.86 -43.49 19.29
CA ALA A 147 13.72 -43.72 18.42
C ALA A 147 13.18 -42.42 17.83
N ILE A 148 12.45 -42.52 16.72
CA ILE A 148 11.62 -41.44 16.21
C ILE A 148 10.18 -41.76 16.55
N ALA A 149 9.48 -40.82 17.18
CA ALA A 149 8.10 -41.00 17.64
C ALA A 149 7.34 -39.67 17.63
N LEU A 150 6.02 -39.73 17.78
CA LEU A 150 5.22 -38.53 18.07
C LEU A 150 5.52 -38.04 19.49
N SER A 151 5.39 -36.74 19.71
CA SER A 151 5.70 -36.10 21.00
C SER A 151 4.96 -36.76 22.18
N ASP A 152 3.66 -37.02 22.02
CA ASP A 152 2.82 -37.63 23.07
C ASP A 152 3.15 -39.11 23.33
N ASN A 153 3.90 -39.74 22.42
CA ASN A 153 4.27 -41.14 22.46
C ASN A 153 5.67 -41.37 23.07
N ILE A 154 6.30 -40.32 23.60
CA ILE A 154 7.59 -40.39 24.30
C ILE A 154 7.35 -40.11 25.78
N GLN A 155 7.53 -41.12 26.62
CA GLN A 155 7.48 -40.97 28.07
C GLN A 155 8.85 -41.21 28.68
N VAL A 156 9.38 -40.18 29.34
CA VAL A 156 10.64 -40.25 30.08
C VAL A 156 10.34 -40.18 31.58
N THR A 157 10.76 -41.21 32.31
CA THR A 157 10.63 -41.26 33.76
C THR A 157 12.00 -41.19 34.41
N ARG A 158 12.21 -40.19 35.27
CA ARG A 158 13.42 -40.10 36.10
C ARG A 158 13.36 -41.18 37.18
N ILE A 159 14.39 -42.01 37.26
CA ILE A 159 14.50 -43.13 38.19
C ILE A 159 15.75 -42.98 39.07
N GLN A 160 15.70 -43.55 40.26
CA GLN A 160 16.88 -43.70 41.11
C GLN A 160 17.43 -45.12 40.94
N VAL A 161 18.72 -45.19 40.67
CA VAL A 161 19.49 -46.44 40.59
C VAL A 161 20.55 -46.45 41.67
N GLN A 162 20.83 -47.61 42.27
CA GLN A 162 21.91 -47.70 43.27
C GLN A 162 23.28 -47.69 42.58
N GLY A 163 24.14 -46.78 43.03
CA GLY A 163 25.59 -46.81 42.78
C GLY A 163 26.32 -47.50 43.92
N HIS A 164 27.48 -48.08 43.62
CA HIS A 164 28.31 -48.80 44.57
C HIS A 164 29.74 -48.24 44.53
N ALA A 165 30.25 -47.74 45.67
CA ALA A 165 31.64 -47.30 45.81
C ALA A 165 32.39 -48.15 46.84
N VAL A 166 33.63 -48.52 46.49
CA VAL A 166 34.55 -49.19 47.41
C VAL A 166 35.38 -48.11 48.12
N ILE A 167 35.12 -47.87 49.41
CA ILE A 167 35.79 -46.81 50.20
C ILE A 167 37.10 -47.32 50.85
N GLY A 168 37.56 -48.52 50.48
CA GLY A 168 38.85 -49.09 50.90
C GLY A 168 38.86 -50.61 50.83
N MET A 169 40.05 -51.22 50.87
CA MET A 169 40.25 -52.69 50.72
C MET A 169 39.60 -53.53 51.84
N GLN A 170 39.16 -52.91 52.94
CA GLN A 170 38.55 -53.58 54.11
C GLN A 170 37.23 -52.92 54.57
N ALA A 171 36.70 -51.94 53.83
CA ALA A 171 35.46 -51.24 54.18
C ALA A 171 34.25 -51.83 53.42
N PRO A 172 33.05 -51.86 54.02
CA PRO A 172 31.83 -52.28 53.32
C PRO A 172 31.51 -51.35 52.15
N VAL A 173 30.96 -51.92 51.08
CA VAL A 173 30.53 -51.18 49.89
C VAL A 173 29.51 -50.11 50.29
N ALA A 174 29.78 -48.85 49.97
CA ALA A 174 28.85 -47.77 50.19
C ALA A 174 27.87 -47.70 49.02
N TYR A 175 26.58 -47.67 49.35
CA TYR A 175 25.49 -47.53 48.41
C TYR A 175 24.98 -46.10 48.46
N PHE A 176 24.82 -45.47 47.30
CA PHE A 176 24.26 -44.14 47.20
C PHE A 176 23.34 -44.04 45.97
N PRO A 177 22.29 -43.22 46.04
CA PRO A 177 21.37 -43.05 44.92
C PRO A 177 22.05 -42.29 43.79
N LEU A 178 21.90 -42.79 42.58
CA LEU A 178 22.27 -42.14 41.34
C LEU A 178 21.01 -41.91 40.51
N THR A 179 20.94 -40.76 39.87
CA THR A 179 19.82 -40.44 39.00
C THR A 179 20.09 -41.01 37.60
N SER A 180 19.12 -41.73 37.05
CA SER A 180 19.10 -42.20 35.67
C SER A 180 17.69 -42.00 35.09
N GLU A 181 17.52 -42.29 33.81
CA GLU A 181 16.20 -42.21 33.15
C GLU A 181 15.76 -43.56 32.59
N ARG A 182 14.45 -43.74 32.50
CA ARG A 182 13.77 -44.85 31.82
C ARG A 182 12.86 -44.29 30.73
N PHE A 183 12.83 -44.97 29.59
CA PHE A 183 12.10 -44.54 28.40
C PHE A 183 11.01 -45.56 28.05
N GLN A 184 9.81 -45.07 27.77
CA GLN A 184 8.74 -45.81 27.12
C GLN A 184 8.38 -45.03 25.85
N VAL A 185 8.49 -45.68 24.70
CA VAL A 185 8.32 -45.03 23.40
C VAL A 185 7.54 -45.95 22.48
N GLU A 186 6.56 -45.39 21.77
CA GLU A 186 5.93 -46.05 20.62
C GLU A 186 6.57 -45.53 19.33
N PRO A 187 7.54 -46.25 18.74
CA PRO A 187 8.31 -45.75 17.60
C PRO A 187 7.49 -45.73 16.31
N LEU A 188 7.70 -44.69 15.51
CA LEU A 188 7.27 -44.62 14.13
C LEU A 188 8.14 -45.54 13.25
N PRO A 189 7.68 -45.93 12.04
CA PRO A 189 8.41 -46.83 11.14
C PRO A 189 9.62 -46.15 10.45
N LEU A 190 10.48 -45.50 11.22
CA LEU A 190 11.68 -44.81 10.76
C LEU A 190 12.73 -44.87 11.87
N SER A 191 13.83 -45.60 11.64
CA SER A 191 14.92 -45.66 12.61
C SER A 191 15.76 -44.36 12.61
N PRO A 192 16.33 -43.93 13.75
CA PRO A 192 17.22 -42.76 13.80
C PRO A 192 18.40 -42.82 12.82
N ILE A 193 19.01 -43.99 12.62
CA ILE A 193 20.14 -44.16 11.69
C ILE A 193 19.70 -44.02 10.23
N ALA A 194 18.54 -44.57 9.86
CA ALA A 194 17.98 -44.42 8.52
C ALA A 194 17.62 -42.96 8.26
N PHE A 195 17.04 -42.29 9.24
CA PHE A 195 16.74 -40.85 9.17
C PHE A 195 18.01 -40.02 8.99
N ALA A 196 19.05 -40.24 9.80
CA ALA A 196 20.32 -39.54 9.70
C ALA A 196 20.98 -39.74 8.32
N THR A 197 20.96 -40.98 7.81
CA THR A 197 21.46 -41.31 6.47
C THR A 197 20.72 -40.52 5.39
N ARG A 198 19.38 -40.48 5.44
CA ARG A 198 18.57 -39.70 4.49
C ARG A 198 18.80 -38.20 4.58
N CYS A 199 18.98 -37.66 5.78
CA CYS A 199 19.29 -36.23 5.95
C CYS A 199 20.63 -35.88 5.28
N ARG A 200 21.64 -36.75 5.44
CA ARG A 200 22.95 -36.57 4.80
C ARG A 200 22.88 -36.67 3.27
N GLU A 201 22.11 -37.62 2.74
CA GLU A 201 21.90 -37.78 1.29
C GLU A 201 21.11 -36.61 0.67
N LEU A 202 20.10 -36.12 1.38
CA LEU A 202 19.28 -34.98 0.94
C LEU A 202 20.07 -33.66 0.98
N ASP A 203 21.03 -33.54 1.91
CA ASP A 203 21.86 -32.35 2.12
C ASP A 203 21.07 -31.05 2.08
N LEU A 204 20.10 -30.91 3.00
CA LEU A 204 19.24 -29.72 3.07
C LEU A 204 20.04 -28.42 3.18
N GLY A 205 21.17 -28.44 3.89
CA GLY A 205 22.07 -27.29 4.00
C GLY A 205 22.72 -26.93 2.67
N GLY A 206 23.29 -27.90 1.95
CA GLY A 206 23.85 -27.67 0.61
C GLY A 206 22.79 -27.22 -0.39
N ALA A 207 21.60 -27.84 -0.37
CA ALA A 207 20.47 -27.46 -1.20
C ALA A 207 19.99 -26.04 -0.92
N TYR A 208 19.92 -25.62 0.35
CA TYR A 208 19.51 -24.26 0.69
C TYR A 208 20.58 -23.23 0.33
N GLN A 209 21.87 -23.55 0.46
CA GLN A 209 22.95 -22.69 -0.04
C GLN A 209 22.85 -22.46 -1.55
N ALA A 210 22.56 -23.51 -2.32
CA ALA A 210 22.33 -23.40 -3.76
C ALA A 210 21.08 -22.55 -4.08
N HIS A 211 20.02 -22.68 -3.30
CA HIS A 211 18.82 -21.85 -3.41
C HIS A 211 19.14 -20.38 -3.17
N LEU A 212 19.87 -20.02 -2.11
CA LEU A 212 20.31 -18.64 -1.87
C LEU A 212 21.17 -18.11 -3.03
N GLU A 213 22.13 -18.90 -3.50
CA GLU A 213 23.00 -18.54 -4.62
C GLU A 213 22.20 -18.22 -5.89
N GLN A 214 21.20 -19.04 -6.22
CA GLN A 214 20.34 -18.87 -7.40
C GLN A 214 19.64 -17.51 -7.44
N TYR A 215 19.30 -16.92 -6.28
CA TYR A 215 18.64 -15.63 -6.21
C TYR A 215 19.63 -14.47 -6.07
N PHE A 216 20.57 -14.55 -5.14
CA PHE A 216 21.42 -13.40 -4.78
C PHE A 216 22.59 -13.14 -5.73
N THR A 217 23.00 -14.12 -6.55
CA THR A 217 24.05 -13.91 -7.56
C THR A 217 23.55 -13.23 -8.84
N LYS A 218 22.24 -13.10 -9.03
CA LYS A 218 21.66 -12.41 -10.18
C LYS A 218 22.17 -10.96 -10.23
N PRO A 219 22.73 -10.49 -11.35
CA PRO A 219 23.23 -9.11 -11.46
C PRO A 219 22.18 -8.06 -11.10
N THR A 220 20.93 -8.29 -11.51
CA THR A 220 19.79 -7.42 -11.21
C THR A 220 19.50 -7.31 -9.71
N VAL A 221 19.57 -8.42 -8.97
CA VAL A 221 19.37 -8.44 -7.51
C VAL A 221 20.50 -7.67 -6.82
N ARG A 222 21.75 -7.88 -7.25
CA ARG A 222 22.91 -7.16 -6.72
C ARG A 222 22.77 -5.65 -6.92
N GLU A 223 22.38 -5.21 -8.12
CA GLU A 223 22.17 -3.80 -8.43
C GLU A 223 21.03 -3.18 -7.61
N LEU A 224 19.92 -3.91 -7.44
CA LEU A 224 18.79 -3.46 -6.63
C LEU A 224 19.14 -3.38 -5.13
N ALA A 225 19.94 -4.32 -4.61
CA ALA A 225 20.41 -4.27 -3.23
C ALA A 225 21.35 -3.09 -2.97
N ILE A 226 22.29 -2.82 -3.89
CA ILE A 226 23.12 -1.60 -3.85
C ILE A 226 22.24 -0.34 -3.90
N ARG A 227 21.19 -0.33 -4.72
CA ARG A 227 20.24 0.79 -4.79
C ARG A 227 19.53 1.02 -3.46
N VAL A 228 19.13 -0.04 -2.75
CA VAL A 228 18.55 0.08 -1.41
C VAL A 228 19.56 0.67 -0.43
N GLN A 229 20.81 0.19 -0.42
CA GLN A 229 21.87 0.73 0.45
C GLN A 229 22.10 2.24 0.20
N LYS A 230 22.17 2.64 -1.07
CA LYS A 230 22.29 4.07 -1.46
C LYS A 230 21.08 4.88 -0.99
N SER A 231 19.86 4.38 -1.17
CA SER A 231 18.65 5.07 -0.69
C SER A 231 18.60 5.21 0.83
N ARG A 232 19.06 4.20 1.58
CA ARG A 232 19.17 4.24 3.05
C ARG A 232 20.14 5.32 3.51
N LEU A 233 21.34 5.37 2.91
CA LEU A 233 22.33 6.39 3.24
C LEU A 233 21.83 7.80 2.88
N ARG A 234 21.11 7.95 1.76
CA ARG A 234 20.50 9.23 1.38
C ARG A 234 19.50 9.71 2.44
N LEU A 235 18.56 8.86 2.84
CA LEU A 235 17.59 9.21 3.89
C LEU A 235 18.30 9.57 5.21
N ALA A 236 19.31 8.78 5.60
CA ALA A 236 20.10 9.07 6.79
C ALA A 236 20.82 10.42 6.71
N ALA A 237 21.37 10.78 5.54
CA ALA A 237 22.04 12.06 5.33
C ALA A 237 21.06 13.24 5.38
N ASP A 238 19.89 13.12 4.75
CA ASP A 238 18.88 14.18 4.75
C ASP A 238 18.30 14.40 6.16
N LEU A 239 18.04 13.33 6.92
CA LEU A 239 17.62 13.40 8.33
C LEU A 239 18.72 14.00 9.21
N ALA A 240 19.97 13.57 9.06
CA ALA A 240 21.10 14.09 9.84
C ALA A 240 21.37 15.56 9.56
N TYR A 241 21.20 16.01 8.31
CA TYR A 241 21.35 17.41 7.93
C TYR A 241 20.21 18.26 8.51
N LEU A 242 18.97 17.80 8.40
CA LEU A 242 17.79 18.47 8.98
C LEU A 242 17.94 18.61 10.51
N ARG A 243 18.49 17.60 11.17
CA ARG A 243 18.76 17.60 12.63
C ARG A 243 20.07 18.28 13.04
N HIS A 244 20.83 18.84 12.10
CA HIS A 244 22.15 19.44 12.33
C HIS A 244 23.20 18.48 12.93
N HIS A 245 23.03 17.16 12.78
CA HIS A 245 24.05 16.17 13.13
C HIS A 245 25.21 16.14 12.14
N ILE A 246 24.99 16.64 10.92
CA ILE A 246 26.02 16.92 9.92
C ILE A 246 25.82 18.33 9.36
N ASN A 247 26.89 18.94 8.85
CA ASN A 247 26.82 20.23 8.15
C ASN A 247 26.58 20.03 6.65
N GLY A 248 26.34 21.14 5.93
CA GLY A 248 26.09 21.10 4.48
C GLY A 248 27.23 20.53 3.66
N TYR A 249 28.49 20.77 4.06
CA TYR A 249 29.65 20.20 3.35
C TYR A 249 29.70 18.68 3.45
N SER A 250 29.46 18.12 4.64
CA SER A 250 29.38 16.68 4.84
C SER A 250 28.18 16.06 4.11
N HIS A 251 27.03 16.76 4.08
CA HIS A 251 25.87 16.34 3.30
C HIS A 251 26.18 16.28 1.80
N ASP A 252 26.84 17.31 1.26
CA ASP A 252 27.30 17.35 -0.13
C ASP A 252 28.29 16.23 -0.46
N GLN A 253 29.24 15.93 0.43
CA GLN A 253 30.19 14.82 0.26
C GLN A 253 29.48 13.46 0.21
N VAL A 254 28.48 13.24 1.06
CA VAL A 254 27.66 12.03 1.02
C VAL A 254 26.87 11.95 -0.28
N HIS A 255 26.30 13.06 -0.77
CA HIS A 255 25.62 13.09 -2.07
C HIS A 255 26.57 12.83 -3.24
N GLN A 256 27.82 13.32 -3.19
CA GLN A 256 28.85 12.98 -4.17
C GLN A 256 29.17 11.49 -4.19
N LEU A 257 29.33 10.86 -3.01
CA LEU A 257 29.49 9.40 -2.90
C LEU A 257 28.29 8.66 -3.51
N LEU A 258 27.07 9.11 -3.24
CA LEU A 258 25.83 8.53 -3.77
C LEU A 258 25.73 8.66 -5.31
N GLN A 259 26.35 9.68 -5.89
CA GLN A 259 26.43 9.90 -7.35
C GLN A 259 27.58 9.12 -8.01
N GLY A 260 28.42 8.43 -7.23
CA GLY A 260 29.53 7.62 -7.72
C GLY A 260 30.87 8.35 -7.80
N SER A 261 30.99 9.55 -7.21
CA SER A 261 32.27 10.24 -7.08
C SER A 261 33.22 9.47 -6.15
N LYS A 262 34.53 9.63 -6.36
CA LYS A 262 35.56 9.02 -5.52
C LYS A 262 35.63 9.73 -4.17
N VAL A 263 34.95 9.18 -3.17
CA VAL A 263 35.05 9.57 -1.76
C VAL A 263 35.69 8.41 -1.01
N ASN A 264 36.70 8.68 -0.18
CA ASN A 264 37.34 7.62 0.59
C ASN A 264 36.34 7.09 1.63
N CYS A 265 36.28 5.77 1.75
CA CYS A 265 35.44 5.10 2.74
C CYS A 265 36.26 4.04 3.47
N TRP A 266 35.89 3.81 4.73
CA TRP A 266 36.50 2.76 5.54
C TRP A 266 35.44 1.90 6.20
N ARG A 267 35.78 0.62 6.36
CA ARG A 267 35.08 -0.31 7.24
C ARG A 267 35.58 -0.10 8.67
N LEU A 268 34.65 -0.02 9.61
CA LEU A 268 34.94 0.12 11.03
C LEU A 268 35.18 -1.27 11.66
N ALA A 269 36.15 -1.37 12.55
CA ALA A 269 36.37 -2.51 13.43
C ALA A 269 36.53 -2.03 14.87
N LEU A 270 35.98 -2.79 15.82
CA LEU A 270 36.10 -2.56 17.27
C LEU A 270 36.74 -3.80 17.89
N PHE A 271 37.69 -3.60 18.80
CA PHE A 271 38.44 -4.72 19.42
C PHE A 271 39.10 -5.69 18.41
N GLY A 272 39.37 -5.24 17.18
CA GLY A 272 39.87 -6.08 16.09
C GLY A 272 38.79 -6.88 15.33
N ILE A 273 37.52 -6.79 15.75
CA ILE A 273 36.37 -7.44 15.10
C ILE A 273 35.78 -6.48 14.07
N SER A 274 35.74 -6.90 12.81
CA SER A 274 35.31 -6.05 11.69
C SER A 274 33.79 -6.01 11.55
N LEU A 275 33.20 -4.82 11.60
CA LEU A 275 31.74 -4.63 11.52
C LEU A 275 31.25 -4.73 10.07
N GLN A 276 30.06 -5.30 9.86
CA GLN A 276 29.62 -5.73 8.52
C GLN A 276 28.94 -4.64 7.68
N GLU A 277 28.23 -3.70 8.28
CA GLU A 277 27.53 -2.60 7.57
C GLU A 277 28.00 -1.17 7.93
N PRO A 278 28.52 -0.89 9.15
CA PRO A 278 29.00 0.44 9.49
C PRO A 278 30.09 0.95 8.56
N MET A 279 29.95 2.19 8.12
CA MET A 279 30.85 2.84 7.19
C MET A 279 31.33 4.17 7.75
N LEU A 280 32.63 4.42 7.65
CA LEU A 280 33.21 5.75 7.84
C LEU A 280 33.40 6.39 6.47
N ILE A 281 32.89 7.60 6.30
CA ILE A 281 32.96 8.36 5.04
C ILE A 281 33.88 9.56 5.25
N ASP A 282 34.82 9.77 4.34
CA ASP A 282 35.67 10.96 4.33
C ASP A 282 34.83 12.20 3.94
N THR A 283 34.68 13.13 4.88
CA THR A 283 34.04 14.42 4.61
C THR A 283 35.08 15.54 4.51
N GLY A 284 36.30 15.21 4.08
CA GLY A 284 37.37 16.16 3.81
C GLY A 284 37.73 17.00 5.04
N ARG A 285 37.55 18.32 4.94
CA ARG A 285 37.87 19.25 6.04
C ARG A 285 36.97 19.10 7.27
N ALA A 286 35.80 18.48 7.12
CA ALA A 286 34.90 18.23 8.25
C ALA A 286 35.28 16.95 9.03
N GLY A 287 36.22 16.14 8.54
CA GLY A 287 36.68 14.92 9.18
C GLY A 287 35.99 13.68 8.60
N LEU A 288 35.30 12.94 9.46
CA LEU A 288 34.64 11.67 9.16
C LEU A 288 33.13 11.78 9.40
N ALA A 289 32.33 11.10 8.57
CA ALA A 289 30.94 10.79 8.90
C ALA A 289 30.81 9.31 9.27
N LEU A 290 30.32 9.03 10.47
CA LEU A 290 30.02 7.68 10.96
C LEU A 290 28.60 7.30 10.56
N TYR A 291 28.48 6.35 9.63
CA TYR A 291 27.21 5.79 9.20
C TYR A 291 26.92 4.47 9.93
N LEU A 292 25.81 4.45 10.67
CA LEU A 292 25.27 3.31 11.42
C LEU A 292 23.86 2.97 10.92
N PRO A 293 23.73 2.10 9.90
CA PRO A 293 22.46 1.77 9.30
C PRO A 293 21.46 1.13 10.29
N GLY A 294 20.40 1.85 10.65
CA GLY A 294 19.34 1.36 11.55
C GLY A 294 19.44 1.83 12.99
N HIS A 295 20.36 2.74 13.29
CA HIS A 295 20.37 3.49 14.55
C HIS A 295 19.78 4.89 14.37
N GLU A 296 19.40 5.52 15.47
CA GLU A 296 19.03 6.93 15.49
C GLU A 296 19.96 7.69 16.46
N PRO A 297 20.75 8.67 15.98
CA PRO A 297 20.92 9.04 14.57
C PRO A 297 21.72 8.02 13.76
N ALA A 298 21.32 7.83 12.50
CA ALA A 298 21.98 6.90 11.58
C ALA A 298 23.30 7.43 11.00
N LEU A 299 23.50 8.74 10.99
CA LEU A 299 24.70 9.39 10.45
C LEU A 299 25.14 10.52 11.39
N LEU A 300 26.42 10.49 11.78
CA LEU A 300 27.01 11.42 12.76
C LEU A 300 28.29 12.03 12.22
N GLN A 301 28.49 13.33 12.47
CA GLN A 301 29.78 13.98 12.23
C GLN A 301 30.79 13.64 13.33
N CYS A 302 31.98 13.19 12.93
CA CYS A 302 33.09 12.90 13.83
C CYS A 302 34.37 13.55 13.26
N ASN A 303 35.14 14.27 14.06
CA ASN A 303 36.36 14.91 13.55
C ASN A 303 37.47 13.89 13.24
N ASP A 304 37.53 12.81 14.02
CA ASP A 304 38.54 11.75 13.95
C ASP A 304 38.02 10.43 14.55
N LEU A 305 38.91 9.45 14.74
CA LEU A 305 38.58 8.16 15.35
C LEU A 305 38.28 8.25 16.86
N GLU A 306 38.76 9.27 17.56
CA GLU A 306 38.45 9.50 18.98
C GLU A 306 37.01 10.01 19.13
N ALA A 307 36.56 10.88 18.24
CA ALA A 307 35.16 11.27 18.16
C ALA A 307 34.24 10.09 17.77
N VAL A 308 34.70 9.17 16.91
CA VAL A 308 33.96 7.92 16.61
C VAL A 308 33.87 7.04 17.86
N HIS A 309 34.97 6.90 18.61
CA HIS A 309 34.99 6.18 19.87
C HIS A 309 33.93 6.73 20.84
N ASP A 310 33.92 8.05 21.07
CA ASP A 310 33.02 8.67 22.05
C ASP A 310 31.55 8.62 21.63
N ALA A 311 31.26 8.76 20.34
CA ALA A 311 29.92 8.60 19.80
C ALA A 311 29.40 7.17 20.05
N LEU A 312 30.21 6.15 19.76
CA LEU A 312 29.84 4.76 19.98
C LEU A 312 29.75 4.40 21.47
N ALA A 313 30.68 4.89 22.29
CA ALA A 313 30.68 4.67 23.73
C ALA A 313 29.42 5.24 24.37
N THR A 314 28.93 6.40 23.90
CA THR A 314 27.67 6.99 24.35
C THR A 314 26.46 6.19 23.87
N LEU A 315 26.43 5.85 22.58
CA LEU A 315 25.33 5.12 21.95
C LEU A 315 25.11 3.75 22.60
N LEU A 316 26.20 3.04 22.90
CA LEU A 316 26.17 1.67 23.42
C LEU A 316 25.91 1.60 24.94
N LEU A 317 25.59 2.72 25.61
CA LEU A 317 25.05 2.67 26.98
C LEU A 317 23.55 2.32 26.99
N ASP A 318 22.86 2.59 25.89
CA ASP A 318 21.45 2.26 25.71
C ASP A 318 21.27 0.79 25.30
N PRO A 319 20.38 0.03 25.98
CA PRO A 319 20.19 -1.40 25.71
C PRO A 319 19.60 -1.69 24.33
N ASP A 320 18.69 -0.85 23.82
CA ASP A 320 18.09 -1.05 22.51
C ASP A 320 19.12 -0.78 21.39
N ALA A 321 19.91 0.27 21.54
CA ALA A 321 21.02 0.57 20.65
C ALA A 321 22.07 -0.54 20.66
N ARG A 322 22.45 -1.08 21.83
CA ARG A 322 23.35 -2.23 21.90
C ARG A 322 22.79 -3.44 21.17
N GLN A 323 21.52 -3.78 21.38
CA GLN A 323 20.88 -4.91 20.71
C GLN A 323 20.86 -4.72 19.18
N ALA A 324 20.59 -3.51 18.69
CA ALA A 324 20.68 -3.19 17.27
C ALA A 324 22.12 -3.32 16.75
N PHE A 325 23.10 -2.84 17.52
CA PHE A 325 24.53 -2.88 17.15
C PHE A 325 25.08 -4.31 17.06
N ALA A 326 24.59 -5.24 17.89
CA ALA A 326 24.91 -6.66 17.77
C ALA A 326 24.60 -7.21 16.36
N GLY A 327 23.63 -6.59 15.68
CA GLY A 327 23.27 -6.84 14.29
C GLY A 327 24.37 -6.50 13.28
N TYR A 328 25.49 -5.87 13.64
CA TYR A 328 26.63 -5.63 12.73
C TYR A 328 27.74 -6.68 12.83
N ILE A 329 27.60 -7.66 13.72
CA ILE A 329 28.64 -8.66 14.03
C ILE A 329 28.17 -10.03 13.56
N MET A 330 29.13 -10.85 13.08
CA MET A 330 28.86 -12.23 12.69
C MET A 330 28.34 -13.03 13.90
N GLN A 331 27.35 -13.89 13.67
CA GLN A 331 26.60 -14.57 14.73
C GLN A 331 27.50 -15.33 15.73
N ASP A 332 28.56 -15.96 15.25
CA ASP A 332 29.56 -16.72 16.01
C ASP A 332 30.56 -15.83 16.77
N GLU A 333 30.81 -14.60 16.33
CA GLU A 333 31.65 -13.62 17.02
C GLU A 333 30.90 -12.79 18.07
N ARG A 334 29.56 -12.76 18.02
CA ARG A 334 28.72 -11.89 18.87
C ARG A 334 28.97 -12.11 20.36
N ALA A 335 28.98 -13.35 20.84
CA ALA A 335 29.16 -13.62 22.26
C ALA A 335 30.50 -13.05 22.78
N HIS A 336 31.57 -13.28 22.02
CA HIS A 336 32.89 -12.74 22.33
C HIS A 336 32.93 -11.21 22.28
N PHE A 337 32.34 -10.61 21.25
CA PHE A 337 32.25 -9.15 21.14
C PHE A 337 31.47 -8.53 22.31
N LEU A 338 30.34 -9.12 22.71
CA LEU A 338 29.50 -8.60 23.79
C LEU A 338 30.21 -8.67 25.15
N ASP A 339 30.97 -9.74 25.39
CA ASP A 339 31.82 -9.88 26.58
C ASP A 339 32.90 -8.79 26.62
N LEU A 340 33.62 -8.57 25.50
CA LEU A 340 34.60 -7.48 25.39
C LEU A 340 33.94 -6.11 25.57
N LEU A 341 32.76 -5.90 24.99
CA LEU A 341 32.02 -4.65 25.13
C LEU A 341 31.63 -4.39 26.58
N GLN A 342 31.11 -5.40 27.31
CA GLN A 342 30.75 -5.27 28.73
C GLN A 342 31.99 -4.95 29.58
N GLN A 343 33.09 -5.69 29.39
CA GLN A 343 34.32 -5.49 30.16
C GLN A 343 34.94 -4.10 29.96
N ASN A 344 34.80 -3.52 28.77
CA ASN A 344 35.46 -2.26 28.42
C ASN A 344 34.53 -1.03 28.49
N LEU A 345 33.20 -1.19 28.51
CA LEU A 345 32.27 -0.06 28.51
C LEU A 345 31.46 0.06 29.80
N ASP A 346 31.04 -1.06 30.40
CA ASP A 346 30.22 -1.06 31.62
C ASP A 346 31.08 -0.83 32.86
N ALA A 347 30.75 0.19 33.65
CA ALA A 347 31.49 0.55 34.86
C ALA A 347 31.52 -0.58 35.90
N SER A 348 30.51 -1.46 35.95
CA SER A 348 30.49 -2.62 36.86
C SER A 348 31.13 -3.87 36.24
N GLY A 349 31.23 -3.92 34.91
CA GLY A 349 31.68 -5.09 34.13
C GLY A 349 30.76 -6.31 34.21
N ASN A 350 29.56 -6.20 34.78
CA ASN A 350 28.64 -7.33 34.95
C ASN A 350 27.14 -6.97 34.89
N THR A 351 26.80 -5.74 34.50
CA THR A 351 25.41 -5.31 34.36
C THR A 351 24.74 -6.08 33.22
N ALA A 352 23.55 -6.63 33.47
CA ALA A 352 22.77 -7.35 32.47
C ALA A 352 22.60 -6.52 31.16
N TYR A 353 22.64 -7.21 30.02
CA TYR A 353 22.71 -6.58 28.70
C TYR A 353 21.44 -5.79 28.32
N ASP A 354 20.30 -6.16 28.87
CA ASP A 354 18.99 -5.53 28.68
C ASP A 354 18.76 -4.29 29.57
N ARG A 355 19.77 -3.88 30.35
CA ARG A 355 19.70 -2.72 31.25
C ARG A 355 20.59 -1.59 30.79
N PRO A 356 20.25 -0.32 31.07
CA PRO A 356 21.15 0.80 30.80
C PRO A 356 22.47 0.63 31.56
N TRP A 357 23.59 0.88 30.88
CA TRP A 357 24.94 0.81 31.46
C TRP A 357 25.43 2.19 31.86
N GLN A 358 26.40 2.21 32.77
CA GLN A 358 27.15 3.43 33.09
C GLN A 358 28.53 3.33 32.46
N ARG A 359 29.01 4.43 31.87
CA ARG A 359 30.29 4.47 31.18
C ARG A 359 31.45 4.29 32.17
N ALA A 360 32.30 3.30 31.93
CA ALA A 360 33.55 3.12 32.66
C ALA A 360 34.50 4.32 32.46
N ALA A 361 35.24 4.70 33.50
CA ALA A 361 36.18 5.82 33.43
C ALA A 361 37.34 5.59 32.43
N GLN A 362 37.70 4.32 32.21
CA GLN A 362 38.74 3.90 31.25
C GLN A 362 38.10 3.27 30.00
N ALA A 363 36.88 3.66 29.64
CA ALA A 363 36.19 3.06 28.51
C ALA A 363 36.99 3.26 27.21
N ASP A 364 37.32 2.14 26.55
CA ASP A 364 38.10 2.09 25.32
C ASP A 364 37.53 1.02 24.38
N LEU A 365 36.88 1.45 23.30
CA LEU A 365 36.33 0.57 22.27
C LEU A 365 37.33 0.19 21.16
N ARG A 366 38.54 0.78 21.16
CA ARG A 366 39.62 0.54 20.18
C ARG A 366 39.16 0.59 18.72
N PRO A 367 38.54 1.70 18.25
CA PRO A 367 38.09 1.78 16.87
C PRO A 367 39.27 1.81 15.91
N THR A 368 39.20 0.96 14.89
CA THR A 368 40.16 0.90 13.78
C THR A 368 39.44 0.98 12.45
N ARG A 369 40.13 1.49 11.42
CA ARG A 369 39.56 1.71 10.09
C ARG A 369 40.31 0.88 9.05
N HIS A 370 39.57 0.14 8.23
CA HIS A 370 40.10 -0.63 7.12
C HIS A 370 39.69 0.04 5.81
N ALA A 371 40.67 0.47 5.00
CA ALA A 371 40.41 1.20 3.77
C ALA A 371 39.64 0.35 2.75
N ILE A 372 38.60 0.94 2.16
CA ILE A 372 37.84 0.31 1.08
C ILE A 372 38.42 0.83 -0.24
N THR A 373 39.09 -0.05 -0.99
CA THR A 373 39.72 0.28 -2.28
C THR A 373 38.80 0.07 -3.48
N ALA A 374 37.75 -0.74 -3.31
CA ALA A 374 36.71 -0.98 -4.30
C ALA A 374 35.58 0.07 -4.23
N GLU A 375 34.58 -0.03 -5.12
CA GLU A 375 33.36 0.78 -4.98
C GLU A 375 32.64 0.41 -3.65
N PRO A 376 32.37 1.38 -2.75
CA PRO A 376 31.97 1.06 -1.37
C PRO A 376 30.68 0.24 -1.23
N PHE A 377 29.66 0.53 -2.03
CA PHE A 377 28.37 -0.15 -1.91
C PHE A 377 28.44 -1.59 -2.45
N GLY A 378 29.20 -1.82 -3.51
CA GLY A 378 29.53 -3.15 -4.01
C GLY A 378 30.30 -3.96 -2.97
N TYR A 379 31.30 -3.35 -2.33
CA TYR A 379 32.05 -3.98 -1.25
C TYR A 379 31.14 -4.42 -0.08
N PHE A 380 30.28 -3.53 0.41
CA PHE A 380 29.33 -3.85 1.47
C PHE A 380 28.26 -4.86 1.04
N GLN A 381 27.84 -4.85 -0.23
CA GLN A 381 26.93 -5.85 -0.76
C GLN A 381 27.55 -7.25 -0.77
N ASP A 382 28.83 -7.36 -1.13
CA ASP A 382 29.53 -8.65 -1.15
C ASP A 382 29.76 -9.19 0.29
N LEU A 383 30.04 -8.30 1.25
CA LEU A 383 30.07 -8.64 2.68
C LEU A 383 28.71 -9.11 3.20
N HIS A 384 27.63 -8.40 2.83
CA HIS A 384 26.27 -8.76 3.21
C HIS A 384 25.90 -10.16 2.70
N LEU A 385 26.22 -10.49 1.44
CA LEU A 385 26.00 -11.82 0.89
C LEU A 385 26.83 -12.89 1.59
N THR A 386 28.10 -12.60 1.89
CA THR A 386 28.98 -13.53 2.62
C THR A 386 28.40 -13.86 3.99
N ARG A 387 27.96 -12.82 4.73
CA ARG A 387 27.30 -12.99 6.02
C ARG A 387 26.00 -13.78 5.92
N LEU A 388 25.15 -13.45 4.96
CA LEU A 388 23.88 -14.14 4.72
C LEU A 388 24.10 -15.65 4.57
N LYS A 389 25.06 -16.04 3.73
CA LYS A 389 25.39 -17.46 3.49
C LYS A 389 25.98 -18.13 4.73
N HIS A 390 26.84 -17.42 5.48
CA HIS A 390 27.40 -17.91 6.74
C HIS A 390 26.31 -18.16 7.79
N GLU A 391 25.44 -17.19 8.02
CA GLU A 391 24.33 -17.32 8.98
C GLU A 391 23.34 -18.42 8.57
N ALA A 392 23.09 -18.58 7.26
CA ALA A 392 22.29 -19.70 6.76
C ALA A 392 22.93 -21.07 7.06
N ASN A 393 24.26 -21.22 7.00
CA ASN A 393 24.96 -22.47 7.35
C ASN A 393 24.83 -22.84 8.83
N LEU A 394 24.63 -21.86 9.71
CA LEU A 394 24.42 -22.14 11.14
C LEU A 394 23.05 -22.80 11.38
N LEU A 395 22.06 -22.48 10.54
CA LEU A 395 20.70 -23.00 10.63
C LEU A 395 20.50 -24.27 9.78
N ALA A 396 20.96 -24.26 8.52
CA ALA A 396 20.88 -25.37 7.58
C ALA A 396 22.31 -25.81 7.21
N VAL A 397 22.81 -26.83 7.89
CA VAL A 397 24.22 -27.26 7.83
C VAL A 397 24.44 -28.18 6.63
N PRO A 398 25.33 -27.83 5.69
CA PRO A 398 25.67 -28.73 4.59
C PRO A 398 26.29 -30.02 5.11
N THR A 399 26.02 -31.15 4.44
CA THR A 399 26.54 -32.48 4.83
C THR A 399 28.06 -32.49 4.91
N ALA A 400 28.74 -31.73 4.04
CA ALA A 400 30.20 -31.58 4.04
C ALA A 400 30.77 -30.83 5.27
N LEU A 401 29.93 -30.09 6.00
CA LEU A 401 30.29 -29.32 7.19
C LEU A 401 29.72 -29.95 8.48
N ALA A 402 29.02 -31.09 8.38
CA ALA A 402 28.38 -31.72 9.51
C ALA A 402 29.41 -32.38 10.44
N ASP A 403 29.51 -31.86 11.67
CA ASP A 403 30.39 -32.36 12.73
C ASP A 403 29.59 -32.53 14.03
N ALA A 404 29.74 -33.71 14.67
CA ALA A 404 28.94 -34.08 15.83
C ALA A 404 29.24 -33.17 17.05
N SER A 405 30.50 -32.80 17.25
CA SER A 405 30.92 -31.96 18.39
C SER A 405 30.49 -30.50 18.21
N ALA A 406 30.54 -29.99 16.99
CA ALA A 406 30.05 -28.66 16.62
C ALA A 406 28.52 -28.58 16.70
N ARG A 407 27.81 -29.64 16.30
CA ARG A 407 26.35 -29.76 16.46
C ARG A 407 25.95 -29.75 17.93
N ALA A 408 26.57 -30.58 18.76
CA ALA A 408 26.27 -30.66 20.19
C ALA A 408 26.48 -29.31 20.92
N ARG A 409 27.59 -28.62 20.63
CA ARG A 409 27.89 -27.30 21.20
C ARG A 409 26.83 -26.26 20.85
N ARG A 410 26.48 -26.14 19.56
CA ARG A 410 25.47 -25.17 19.10
C ARG A 410 24.10 -25.39 19.74
N LEU A 411 23.68 -26.65 19.87
CA LEU A 411 22.39 -26.98 20.46
C LEU A 411 22.37 -26.68 21.96
N ALA A 412 23.45 -26.97 22.68
CA ALA A 412 23.58 -26.61 24.10
C ALA A 412 23.58 -25.09 24.31
N GLU A 413 24.27 -24.34 23.44
CA GLU A 413 24.27 -22.87 23.46
C GLU A 413 22.85 -22.31 23.24
N TRP A 414 22.10 -22.81 22.26
CA TRP A 414 20.72 -22.37 22.04
C TRP A 414 19.77 -22.74 23.18
N GLU A 415 19.90 -23.95 23.73
CA GLU A 415 19.14 -24.38 24.92
C GLU A 415 19.41 -23.43 26.11
N SER A 416 20.68 -23.06 26.35
CA SER A 416 21.06 -22.12 27.40
C SER A 416 20.52 -20.69 27.19
N LEU A 417 20.34 -20.29 25.93
CA LEU A 417 19.77 -19.00 25.53
C LEU A 417 18.23 -19.04 25.48
N GLY A 418 17.61 -20.20 25.72
CA GLY A 418 16.17 -20.40 25.63
C GLY A 418 15.61 -20.26 24.20
N TRP A 419 16.45 -20.46 23.19
CA TRP A 419 16.05 -20.36 21.78
C TRP A 419 15.54 -21.70 21.25
N ASP A 420 14.34 -21.67 20.67
CA ASP A 420 13.87 -22.77 19.81
C ASP A 420 14.34 -22.51 18.38
N MET A 421 15.17 -23.41 17.83
CA MET A 421 15.69 -23.27 16.47
C MET A 421 14.58 -23.19 15.43
N LEU A 422 13.41 -23.82 15.63
CA LEU A 422 12.31 -23.67 14.67
C LEU A 422 11.72 -22.27 14.66
N ASN A 423 11.67 -21.57 15.80
CA ASN A 423 11.28 -20.15 15.84
C ASN A 423 12.34 -19.25 15.17
N VAL A 424 13.61 -19.64 15.23
CA VAL A 424 14.72 -18.91 14.58
C VAL A 424 14.75 -19.16 13.08
N ALA A 425 14.59 -20.41 12.64
CA ALA A 425 14.58 -20.81 11.23
C ALA A 425 13.27 -20.44 10.52
N GLY A 426 12.15 -20.48 11.25
CA GLY A 426 10.81 -20.09 10.78
C GLY A 426 10.69 -18.60 10.47
N PHE A 427 11.61 -17.77 10.97
CA PHE A 427 11.77 -16.36 10.59
C PHE A 427 13.23 -16.06 10.22
N PHE A 428 13.89 -16.98 9.51
CA PHE A 428 15.17 -16.66 8.94
C PHE A 428 14.95 -15.64 7.82
N ILE A 429 15.32 -14.39 8.04
CA ILE A 429 15.42 -13.39 6.97
C ILE A 429 16.83 -13.48 6.40
N PRO A 430 17.01 -13.92 5.14
CA PRO A 430 18.31 -13.98 4.52
C PRO A 430 18.95 -12.59 4.56
N GLY A 431 20.12 -12.47 5.19
CA GLY A 431 20.88 -11.21 5.28
C GLY A 431 20.41 -10.34 6.44
N VAL A 432 20.57 -10.83 7.67
CA VAL A 432 20.13 -10.15 8.89
C VAL A 432 20.64 -8.70 8.93
N GLY A 433 19.70 -7.76 8.85
CA GLY A 433 19.92 -6.32 8.88
C GLY A 433 18.65 -5.55 8.49
N PRO A 434 18.57 -4.23 8.77
CA PRO A 434 17.37 -3.45 8.44
C PRO A 434 17.08 -3.36 6.93
N LEU A 435 18.09 -3.65 6.08
CA LEU A 435 17.91 -3.77 4.63
C LEU A 435 16.87 -4.84 4.29
N MET A 436 17.12 -6.07 4.74
CA MET A 436 16.29 -7.22 4.38
C MET A 436 14.98 -7.24 5.16
N LEU A 437 14.91 -6.63 6.36
CA LEU A 437 13.63 -6.44 7.06
C LEU A 437 12.63 -5.62 6.23
N GLY A 438 13.06 -4.48 5.67
CA GLY A 438 12.19 -3.64 4.83
C GLY A 438 11.77 -4.35 3.53
N VAL A 439 12.68 -5.15 2.95
CA VAL A 439 12.40 -5.98 1.76
C VAL A 439 11.39 -7.09 2.09
N THR A 440 11.57 -7.81 3.20
CA THR A 440 10.63 -8.85 3.66
C THR A 440 9.25 -8.27 3.96
N ALA A 441 9.18 -7.10 4.59
CA ALA A 441 7.91 -6.40 4.80
C ALA A 441 7.24 -6.02 3.47
N CYS A 442 7.99 -5.57 2.46
CA CYS A 442 7.50 -5.37 1.09
C CYS A 442 6.99 -6.67 0.46
N GLN A 443 7.72 -7.78 0.59
CA GLN A 443 7.28 -9.08 0.07
C GLN A 443 5.97 -9.52 0.71
N LEU A 444 5.87 -9.40 2.03
CA LEU A 444 4.68 -9.76 2.79
C LEU A 444 3.47 -8.90 2.37
N LEU A 445 3.66 -7.59 2.24
CA LEU A 445 2.62 -6.69 1.74
C LEU A 445 2.20 -7.07 0.31
N GLY A 446 3.15 -7.38 -0.58
CA GLY A 446 2.87 -7.75 -1.97
C GLY A 446 2.28 -9.15 -2.19
N GLU A 447 2.29 -10.03 -1.19
CA GLU A 447 1.54 -11.30 -1.24
C GLU A 447 0.04 -11.06 -1.08
N VAL A 448 -0.33 -10.09 -0.22
CA VAL A 448 -1.71 -9.85 0.20
C VAL A 448 -2.35 -8.69 -0.54
N PHE A 449 -1.62 -7.61 -0.75
CA PHE A 449 -2.13 -6.34 -1.23
C PHE A 449 -1.63 -6.02 -2.63
N GLU A 450 -2.53 -5.47 -3.44
CA GLU A 450 -2.26 -5.05 -4.81
C GLU A 450 -2.03 -3.53 -4.85
N GLY A 451 -0.89 -3.11 -5.41
CA GLY A 451 -0.53 -1.69 -5.55
C GLY A 451 -0.16 -0.99 -4.24
N TYR A 452 0.27 -1.73 -3.21
CA TYR A 452 0.63 -1.19 -1.90
C TYR A 452 1.78 -0.17 -1.95
N GLU A 453 2.59 -0.17 -3.00
CA GLU A 453 3.72 0.75 -3.17
C GLU A 453 3.28 2.20 -3.35
N ALA A 454 2.05 2.44 -3.81
CA ALA A 454 1.46 3.76 -3.94
C ALA A 454 0.82 4.26 -2.63
N TRP A 455 0.71 3.38 -1.61
CA TRP A 455 0.03 3.72 -0.37
C TRP A 455 0.85 4.68 0.49
N GLN A 456 0.12 5.53 1.22
CA GLN A 456 0.71 6.34 2.26
C GLN A 456 1.31 5.43 3.34
N GLU A 457 2.25 5.97 4.10
CA GLU A 457 2.95 5.19 5.11
C GLU A 457 2.02 4.68 6.21
N GLY A 458 1.11 5.52 6.69
CA GLY A 458 0.10 5.13 7.68
C GLY A 458 -0.69 3.91 7.22
N ASP A 459 -1.07 3.87 5.94
CA ASP A 459 -1.77 2.72 5.36
C ASP A 459 -0.92 1.45 5.34
N ARG A 460 0.37 1.55 4.99
CA ARG A 460 1.30 0.39 4.97
C ARG A 460 1.59 -0.13 6.38
N HIS A 461 1.79 0.76 7.34
CA HIS A 461 1.98 0.40 8.75
C HIS A 461 0.73 -0.30 9.29
N LEU A 462 -0.44 0.26 9.02
CA LEU A 462 -1.73 -0.31 9.40
C LEU A 462 -1.96 -1.68 8.76
N ALA A 463 -1.59 -1.86 7.49
CA ALA A 463 -1.65 -3.14 6.79
C ALA A 463 -0.76 -4.20 7.43
N LEU A 464 0.48 -3.84 7.82
CA LEU A 464 1.37 -4.75 8.56
C LEU A 464 0.83 -5.09 9.96
N GLN A 465 0.13 -4.18 10.64
CA GLN A 465 -0.56 -4.47 11.90
C GLN A 465 -1.70 -5.47 11.74
N HIS A 466 -2.49 -5.37 10.66
CA HIS A 466 -3.52 -6.37 10.35
C HIS A 466 -2.91 -7.74 10.07
N LEU A 467 -1.82 -7.79 9.31
CA LEU A 467 -1.10 -9.03 9.02
C LEU A 467 -0.49 -9.67 10.28
N GLU A 468 0.05 -8.87 11.20
CA GLU A 468 0.50 -9.35 12.51
C GLU A 468 -0.65 -10.00 13.28
N ALA A 469 -1.82 -9.32 13.37
CA ALA A 469 -2.97 -9.85 14.09
C ALA A 469 -3.43 -11.21 13.52
N VAL A 470 -3.48 -11.35 12.19
CA VAL A 470 -3.81 -12.63 11.56
C VAL A 470 -2.71 -13.68 11.78
N GLY A 471 -1.43 -13.32 11.58
CA GLY A 471 -0.30 -14.23 11.76
C GLY A 471 -0.19 -14.79 13.19
N LEU A 472 -0.34 -13.93 14.20
CA LEU A 472 -0.34 -14.35 15.61
C LEU A 472 -1.55 -15.23 15.97
N ASN A 473 -2.72 -14.99 15.36
CA ASN A 473 -3.89 -15.85 15.55
C ASN A 473 -3.69 -17.26 14.95
N LEU A 474 -3.07 -17.34 13.76
CA LEU A 474 -2.74 -18.62 13.13
C LEU A 474 -1.72 -19.42 13.95
N ALA A 475 -0.73 -18.75 14.58
CA ALA A 475 0.26 -19.39 15.45
C ALA A 475 -0.39 -20.14 16.63
N LEU A 476 -1.45 -19.56 17.22
CA LEU A 476 -2.18 -20.15 18.35
C LEU A 476 -2.97 -21.42 17.97
N ILE A 477 -3.55 -21.45 16.77
CA ILE A 477 -4.31 -22.61 16.26
C ILE A 477 -3.36 -23.77 15.91
N GLY A 478 -2.12 -23.47 15.49
CA GLY A 478 -1.09 -24.43 15.11
C GLY A 478 -0.33 -25.13 16.25
N GLY A 479 -0.69 -24.88 17.52
CA GLY A 479 -0.14 -25.61 18.67
C GLY A 479 1.05 -24.97 19.39
N PHE A 480 1.42 -23.72 19.08
CA PHE A 480 2.44 -22.98 19.83
C PHE A 480 1.81 -22.21 21.01
N VAL A 481 1.82 -22.80 22.20
CA VAL A 481 1.41 -22.13 23.45
C VAL A 481 2.53 -21.20 23.91
N VAL A 482 2.50 -19.91 23.53
CA VAL A 482 3.30 -18.89 24.23
C VAL A 482 2.49 -18.42 25.43
N ALA A 483 3.03 -18.64 26.62
CA ALA A 483 2.42 -18.25 27.88
C ALA A 483 2.10 -16.74 27.90
N GLY A 484 0.81 -16.41 27.87
CA GLY A 484 0.25 -15.13 28.31
C GLY A 484 0.57 -13.89 27.47
N HIS A 485 -0.07 -13.72 26.32
CA HIS A 485 -0.30 -12.38 25.75
C HIS A 485 -1.70 -12.23 25.16
N VAL A 486 -2.27 -11.03 25.35
CA VAL A 486 -3.61 -10.65 24.91
C VAL A 486 -3.67 -10.60 23.38
N ILE A 487 -4.70 -11.24 22.82
CA ILE A 487 -4.97 -11.29 21.38
C ILE A 487 -5.38 -9.89 20.88
N PRO A 488 -4.69 -9.28 19.89
CA PRO A 488 -5.27 -8.16 19.17
C PRO A 488 -6.50 -8.66 18.41
N LYS A 489 -7.69 -8.20 18.78
CA LYS A 489 -8.88 -8.44 17.96
C LYS A 489 -8.64 -7.80 16.59
N LEU A 490 -8.97 -8.53 15.52
CA LEU A 490 -9.05 -7.94 14.19
C LEU A 490 -9.97 -6.72 14.28
N PHE A 491 -9.42 -5.56 13.92
CA PHE A 491 -10.13 -4.30 13.97
C PHE A 491 -10.51 -3.87 12.56
N THR A 492 -11.63 -3.18 12.41
CA THR A 492 -11.96 -2.52 11.15
C THR A 492 -11.20 -1.19 11.12
N SER A 493 -10.68 -0.80 9.95
CA SER A 493 -10.04 0.49 9.74
C SER A 493 -10.50 1.11 8.42
N ALA A 494 -10.36 2.43 8.30
CA ALA A 494 -10.72 3.15 7.07
C ALA A 494 -9.97 2.64 5.83
N LEU A 495 -8.76 2.08 6.01
CA LEU A 495 -8.05 1.37 4.93
C LEU A 495 -8.79 0.08 4.56
N MET A 496 -9.08 -0.79 5.53
CA MET A 496 -9.74 -2.08 5.28
C MET A 496 -11.10 -1.93 4.59
N GLU A 497 -11.87 -0.89 4.92
CA GLU A 497 -13.15 -0.59 4.28
C GLU A 497 -13.03 -0.21 2.80
N LYS A 498 -11.86 0.29 2.36
CA LYS A 498 -11.58 0.66 0.96
C LYS A 498 -11.00 -0.49 0.14
N LEU A 499 -10.66 -1.62 0.76
CA LEU A 499 -10.05 -2.74 0.07
C LEU A 499 -11.12 -3.63 -0.58
N GLN A 500 -10.81 -4.09 -1.80
CA GLN A 500 -11.63 -5.03 -2.53
C GLN A 500 -10.79 -6.24 -2.93
N GLU A 501 -11.39 -7.43 -2.87
CA GLU A 501 -10.77 -8.65 -3.34
C GLU A 501 -10.74 -8.67 -4.88
N VAL A 502 -9.55 -8.80 -5.46
CA VAL A 502 -9.34 -8.85 -6.90
C VAL A 502 -8.45 -10.04 -7.28
N PRO A 503 -8.67 -10.66 -8.45
CA PRO A 503 -7.79 -11.73 -8.91
C PRO A 503 -6.45 -11.13 -9.37
N ALA A 504 -5.35 -11.64 -8.83
CA ALA A 504 -4.02 -11.34 -9.31
C ALA A 504 -3.67 -12.21 -10.52
N ASN A 505 -2.68 -11.77 -11.32
CA ASN A 505 -2.17 -12.52 -12.48
C ASN A 505 -1.67 -13.93 -12.12
N SER A 506 -1.41 -14.23 -10.85
CA SER A 506 -1.02 -15.55 -10.34
C SER A 506 -2.20 -16.52 -10.14
N GLY A 507 -3.44 -16.08 -10.32
CA GLY A 507 -4.65 -16.84 -9.99
C GLY A 507 -5.03 -16.83 -8.51
N ARG A 508 -4.22 -16.18 -7.66
CA ARG A 508 -4.56 -15.91 -6.24
C ARG A 508 -5.32 -14.59 -6.14
N TYR A 509 -6.15 -14.45 -5.11
CA TYR A 509 -6.82 -13.19 -4.80
C TYR A 509 -5.92 -12.28 -3.95
N ARG A 510 -6.04 -10.97 -4.16
CA ARG A 510 -5.35 -9.93 -3.40
C ARG A 510 -6.33 -8.83 -3.03
N LEU A 511 -5.97 -8.02 -2.04
CA LEU A 511 -6.71 -6.85 -1.62
C LEU A 511 -6.20 -5.62 -2.35
N TRP A 512 -7.05 -5.02 -3.18
CA TRP A 512 -6.75 -3.82 -3.95
C TRP A 512 -7.45 -2.61 -3.34
N ASN A 513 -6.74 -1.49 -3.23
CA ASN A 513 -7.32 -0.21 -2.83
C ASN A 513 -8.08 0.40 -4.01
N GLN A 514 -9.38 0.64 -3.82
CA GLN A 514 -10.31 1.15 -4.85
C GLN A 514 -10.01 2.58 -5.34
N ASP A 515 -8.94 3.23 -4.87
CA ASP A 515 -8.48 4.51 -5.39
C ASP A 515 -7.79 4.36 -6.76
N LEU A 516 -8.32 5.06 -7.77
CA LEU A 516 -7.75 5.12 -9.12
C LEU A 516 -6.61 6.14 -9.26
N ALA A 517 -6.30 6.96 -8.25
CA ALA A 517 -5.22 7.96 -8.34
C ALA A 517 -3.87 7.39 -8.82
N PRO A 518 -3.42 6.17 -8.41
CA PRO A 518 -2.18 5.56 -8.92
C PRO A 518 -2.20 5.24 -10.42
N TYR A 519 -3.39 5.08 -11.02
CA TYR A 519 -3.56 4.77 -12.44
C TYR A 519 -3.59 6.00 -13.34
N ARG A 520 -3.50 7.22 -12.77
CA ARG A 520 -3.49 8.45 -13.55
C ARG A 520 -2.26 8.48 -14.44
N SER A 521 -2.49 8.68 -15.73
CA SER A 521 -1.43 8.89 -16.71
C SER A 521 -0.73 10.22 -16.45
N ARG A 522 0.61 10.22 -16.49
CA ARG A 522 1.43 11.44 -16.44
C ARG A 522 1.59 12.10 -17.81
N MET A 523 0.98 11.54 -18.84
CA MET A 523 1.05 12.05 -20.20
C MET A 523 0.16 13.29 -20.36
N GLU A 524 0.71 14.32 -20.99
CA GLU A 524 -0.06 15.48 -21.46
C GLU A 524 -0.44 15.25 -22.91
N LEU A 525 -1.74 15.21 -23.20
CA LEU A 525 -2.21 15.07 -24.58
C LEU A 525 -2.08 16.41 -25.32
N PRO A 526 -1.67 16.40 -26.61
CA PRO A 526 -1.66 17.62 -27.40
C PRO A 526 -3.04 18.26 -27.52
N GLU A 527 -3.13 19.60 -27.47
CA GLU A 527 -4.42 20.33 -27.47
C GLU A 527 -5.26 20.11 -28.74
N TYR A 528 -4.63 19.76 -29.87
CA TYR A 528 -5.33 19.49 -31.12
C TYR A 528 -6.01 18.11 -31.17
N LEU A 529 -5.73 17.23 -30.19
CA LEU A 529 -6.25 15.87 -30.18
C LEU A 529 -7.69 15.86 -29.69
N LEU A 530 -8.62 15.50 -30.57
CA LEU A 530 -10.04 15.40 -30.23
C LEU A 530 -10.41 13.96 -29.85
N PRO A 531 -11.29 13.75 -28.85
CA PRO A 531 -11.80 12.44 -28.55
C PRO A 531 -12.79 11.96 -29.61
N ASN A 532 -12.97 10.64 -29.73
CA ASN A 532 -14.05 10.05 -30.52
C ASN A 532 -15.42 10.23 -29.83
N ALA A 533 -16.50 9.73 -30.44
CA ALA A 533 -17.87 9.82 -29.88
C ALA A 533 -18.00 9.19 -28.48
N GLN A 534 -17.14 8.23 -28.13
CA GLN A 534 -17.10 7.61 -26.81
C GLN A 534 -16.20 8.36 -25.82
N GLY A 535 -15.62 9.52 -26.16
CA GLY A 535 -14.70 10.25 -25.29
C GLY A 535 -13.28 9.68 -25.22
N GLN A 536 -12.88 8.85 -26.20
CA GLN A 536 -11.57 8.21 -26.23
C GLN A 536 -10.59 9.00 -27.10
N TYR A 537 -9.39 9.20 -26.58
CA TYR A 537 -8.27 9.86 -27.23
C TYR A 537 -7.27 8.81 -27.75
N LEU A 538 -6.91 8.86 -29.03
CA LEU A 538 -5.88 7.99 -29.61
C LEU A 538 -4.56 8.76 -29.75
N HIS A 539 -3.54 8.36 -28.99
CA HIS A 539 -2.22 8.99 -29.04
C HIS A 539 -1.12 7.92 -29.00
N GLU A 540 -0.20 7.97 -29.96
CA GLU A 540 0.91 6.99 -30.10
C GLU A 540 0.46 5.51 -30.06
N GLY A 541 -0.71 5.21 -30.66
CA GLY A 541 -1.27 3.85 -30.68
C GLY A 541 -1.87 3.39 -29.35
N ARG A 542 -1.93 4.25 -28.34
CA ARG A 542 -2.57 4.00 -27.04
C ARG A 542 -3.88 4.78 -26.93
N GLN A 543 -4.81 4.22 -26.17
CA GLN A 543 -6.11 4.85 -25.95
C GLN A 543 -6.18 5.44 -24.55
N PHE A 544 -6.72 6.65 -24.46
CA PHE A 544 -6.87 7.37 -23.20
C PHE A 544 -8.30 7.88 -23.03
N ILE A 545 -8.73 8.03 -21.79
CA ILE A 545 -10.01 8.63 -21.41
C ILE A 545 -9.78 9.65 -20.30
N ARG A 546 -10.70 10.61 -20.18
CA ARG A 546 -10.74 11.55 -19.06
C ARG A 546 -11.85 11.18 -18.10
N MET A 547 -11.49 11.08 -16.82
CA MET A 547 -12.38 10.75 -15.72
C MET A 547 -12.09 11.73 -14.58
N ASP A 548 -13.08 12.56 -14.23
CA ASP A 548 -12.94 13.61 -13.20
C ASP A 548 -11.72 14.52 -13.43
N GLY A 549 -11.56 15.00 -14.67
CA GLY A 549 -10.45 15.88 -15.09
C GLY A 549 -9.10 15.18 -15.25
N HIS A 550 -8.95 13.94 -14.78
CA HIS A 550 -7.69 13.19 -14.86
C HIS A 550 -7.64 12.26 -16.07
N LEU A 551 -6.45 12.08 -16.63
CA LEU A 551 -6.21 11.22 -17.79
C LEU A 551 -5.87 9.80 -17.35
N TYR A 552 -6.46 8.81 -18.01
CA TYR A 552 -6.20 7.39 -17.77
C TYR A 552 -5.91 6.69 -19.08
N GLN A 553 -4.89 5.82 -19.11
CA GLN A 553 -4.68 4.90 -20.22
C GLN A 553 -5.63 3.71 -20.07
N GLN A 554 -6.25 3.28 -21.17
CA GLN A 554 -7.10 2.10 -21.20
C GLN A 554 -6.74 1.18 -22.36
N HIS A 555 -7.20 -0.06 -22.27
CA HIS A 555 -7.17 -1.02 -23.37
C HIS A 555 -8.41 -1.91 -23.34
N PHE A 556 -8.72 -2.54 -24.47
CA PHE A 556 -9.85 -3.47 -24.58
C PHE A 556 -9.37 -4.91 -24.39
N ASP A 557 -9.86 -5.55 -23.34
CA ASP A 557 -9.62 -6.97 -23.08
C ASP A 557 -10.55 -7.81 -23.95
N HIS A 558 -10.03 -8.34 -25.06
CA HIS A 558 -10.80 -9.16 -26.00
C HIS A 558 -11.27 -10.50 -25.41
N THR A 559 -10.68 -10.97 -24.30
CA THR A 559 -11.11 -12.22 -23.67
C THR A 559 -12.33 -11.99 -22.79
N LEU A 560 -12.31 -10.90 -22.03
CA LEU A 560 -13.39 -10.52 -21.12
C LEU A 560 -14.43 -9.59 -21.77
N GLN A 561 -14.19 -9.14 -23.01
CA GLN A 561 -15.02 -8.21 -23.76
C GLN A 561 -15.31 -6.92 -22.98
N GLN A 562 -14.28 -6.36 -22.32
CA GLN A 562 -14.42 -5.20 -21.45
C GLN A 562 -13.22 -4.26 -21.56
N TRP A 563 -13.46 -2.97 -21.34
CA TRP A 563 -12.40 -1.97 -21.21
C TRP A 563 -11.76 -2.05 -19.83
N ARG A 564 -10.44 -1.85 -19.77
CA ARG A 564 -9.68 -1.90 -18.51
C ARG A 564 -8.65 -0.77 -18.43
N ILE A 565 -8.44 -0.24 -17.23
CA ILE A 565 -7.43 0.79 -16.96
C ILE A 565 -6.04 0.15 -16.88
N VAL A 566 -5.05 0.80 -17.49
CA VAL A 566 -3.64 0.38 -17.46
C VAL A 566 -2.89 1.21 -16.42
N HIS A 567 -2.13 0.56 -15.55
CA HIS A 567 -1.25 1.26 -14.61
C HIS A 567 -0.02 1.85 -15.36
N PRO A 568 0.36 3.11 -15.11
CA PRO A 568 1.43 3.79 -15.87
C PRO A 568 2.82 3.17 -15.67
N ASP A 569 3.12 2.72 -14.45
CA ASP A 569 4.47 2.30 -14.05
C ASP A 569 4.62 0.77 -13.81
N ALA A 570 3.51 0.00 -13.82
CA ALA A 570 3.49 -1.39 -13.37
C ALA A 570 2.68 -2.26 -14.34
N GLN A 571 3.36 -3.05 -15.17
CA GLN A 571 2.74 -3.84 -16.22
C GLN A 571 1.89 -4.99 -15.69
N ASP A 572 2.26 -5.52 -14.52
CA ASP A 572 1.61 -6.64 -13.85
C ASP A 572 0.57 -6.21 -12.81
N ALA A 573 0.34 -4.90 -12.64
CA ALA A 573 -0.69 -4.40 -11.75
C ALA A 573 -2.08 -4.85 -12.20
N TRP A 574 -2.98 -5.03 -11.23
CA TRP A 574 -4.40 -5.21 -11.52
C TRP A 574 -4.92 -4.13 -12.45
N GLN A 575 -5.84 -4.46 -13.35
CA GLN A 575 -6.37 -3.53 -14.34
C GLN A 575 -7.87 -3.38 -14.09
N PRO A 576 -8.32 -2.36 -13.33
CA PRO A 576 -9.72 -2.21 -12.98
C PRO A 576 -10.61 -2.13 -14.23
N PRO A 577 -11.72 -2.89 -14.28
CA PRO A 577 -12.66 -2.85 -15.38
C PRO A 577 -13.41 -1.52 -15.41
N LEU A 578 -13.74 -1.07 -16.63
CA LEU A 578 -14.42 0.17 -16.92
C LEU A 578 -15.82 -0.08 -17.48
N GLU A 579 -16.72 0.84 -17.14
CA GLU A 579 -18.05 0.97 -17.74
C GLU A 579 -18.18 2.34 -18.42
N HIS A 580 -18.99 2.40 -19.47
CA HIS A 580 -19.23 3.64 -20.21
C HIS A 580 -20.67 3.75 -20.69
N ASN A 581 -21.15 4.98 -20.88
CA ASN A 581 -22.46 5.25 -21.47
C ASN A 581 -22.46 5.40 -23.01
N GLY A 582 -21.29 5.23 -23.63
CA GLY A 582 -21.11 5.37 -25.08
C GLY A 582 -21.03 6.83 -25.57
N GLN A 583 -21.07 7.82 -24.67
CA GLN A 583 -21.07 9.25 -24.98
C GLN A 583 -20.04 10.04 -24.14
N GLY A 584 -18.89 9.43 -23.86
CA GLY A 584 -17.80 10.10 -23.15
C GLY A 584 -17.87 10.06 -21.63
N ALA A 585 -18.90 9.47 -21.03
CA ALA A 585 -18.90 9.16 -19.59
C ALA A 585 -18.25 7.79 -19.38
N TRP A 586 -17.18 7.77 -18.60
CA TRP A 586 -16.46 6.56 -18.18
C TRP A 586 -16.41 6.49 -16.66
N ARG A 587 -16.45 5.27 -16.13
CA ARG A 587 -16.26 4.98 -14.71
C ARG A 587 -15.60 3.63 -14.49
N GLY A 588 -14.96 3.46 -13.35
CA GLY A 588 -14.58 2.13 -12.86
C GLY A 588 -15.81 1.36 -12.39
N GLN A 589 -15.87 0.06 -12.68
CA GLN A 589 -16.99 -0.80 -12.24
C GLN A 589 -17.11 -0.91 -10.71
N HIS A 590 -16.01 -0.70 -9.99
CA HIS A 590 -15.97 -0.72 -8.52
C HIS A 590 -16.57 0.55 -7.88
N GLU A 591 -16.70 1.64 -8.64
CA GLU A 591 -17.23 2.90 -8.11
C GLU A 591 -18.71 2.74 -7.70
N GLN A 592 -19.14 3.45 -6.66
CA GLN A 592 -20.52 3.38 -6.15
C GLN A 592 -21.28 4.71 -6.33
N PRO A 593 -21.92 4.95 -7.50
CA PRO A 593 -22.67 6.17 -7.77
C PRO A 593 -23.79 6.48 -6.76
N SER A 594 -24.33 5.46 -6.07
CA SER A 594 -25.36 5.62 -5.05
C SER A 594 -24.93 6.53 -3.89
N GLN A 595 -23.63 6.59 -3.61
CA GLN A 595 -23.06 7.40 -2.52
C GLN A 595 -22.63 8.80 -2.96
N TRP A 596 -22.62 9.09 -4.27
CA TRP A 596 -22.13 10.35 -4.77
C TRP A 596 -23.11 11.52 -4.53
N PRO A 597 -22.60 12.73 -4.22
CA PRO A 597 -23.39 13.95 -4.24
C PRO A 597 -23.74 14.33 -5.69
N PHE A 598 -24.75 15.18 -5.86
CA PHE A 598 -25.26 15.59 -7.18
C PHE A 598 -24.16 16.15 -8.10
N ALA A 599 -23.32 17.05 -7.59
CA ALA A 599 -22.24 17.66 -8.36
C ALA A 599 -21.26 16.61 -8.92
N THR A 600 -20.90 15.60 -8.13
CA THR A 600 -20.05 14.49 -8.60
C THR A 600 -20.77 13.66 -9.66
N LEU A 601 -22.04 13.30 -9.43
CA LEU A 601 -22.85 12.58 -10.43
C LEU A 601 -22.87 13.29 -11.78
N ALA A 602 -23.07 14.62 -11.77
CA ALA A 602 -23.11 15.44 -12.97
C ALA A 602 -21.74 15.57 -13.65
N ARG A 603 -20.65 15.83 -12.91
CA ARG A 603 -19.28 15.85 -13.47
C ARG A 603 -18.86 14.54 -14.11
N ARG A 604 -19.33 13.42 -13.56
CA ARG A 604 -19.05 12.07 -14.06
C ARG A 604 -19.88 11.69 -15.30
N LEU A 605 -20.70 12.60 -15.86
CA LEU A 605 -21.41 12.40 -17.15
C LEU A 605 -20.53 12.68 -18.39
N GLY A 606 -19.27 13.10 -18.19
CA GLY A 606 -18.30 13.29 -19.26
C GLY A 606 -17.57 14.64 -19.18
N GLU A 607 -16.55 14.80 -20.01
CA GLU A 607 -15.70 16.00 -20.06
C GLU A 607 -16.46 17.34 -20.19
N PRO A 608 -17.55 17.45 -20.97
CA PRO A 608 -18.28 18.72 -21.07
C PRO A 608 -18.81 19.24 -19.73
N PHE A 609 -18.96 18.40 -18.70
CA PHE A 609 -19.46 18.79 -17.39
C PHE A 609 -18.35 19.21 -16.41
N THR A 610 -17.08 18.92 -16.69
CA THR A 610 -16.00 19.09 -15.71
C THR A 610 -15.60 20.54 -15.48
N ALA A 611 -15.87 21.41 -16.45
CA ALA A 611 -15.55 22.84 -16.36
C ALA A 611 -16.46 23.62 -15.39
N PHE A 612 -17.60 23.05 -14.98
CA PHE A 612 -18.61 23.74 -14.18
C PHE A 612 -18.42 23.55 -12.68
N THR A 613 -18.75 24.59 -11.90
CA THR A 613 -18.71 24.56 -10.43
C THR A 613 -19.85 23.69 -9.87
N PRO A 614 -19.73 23.16 -8.64
CA PRO A 614 -20.80 22.40 -8.01
C PRO A 614 -22.14 23.15 -7.98
N GLU A 615 -22.10 24.45 -7.73
CA GLU A 615 -23.28 25.33 -7.65
C GLU A 615 -23.95 25.48 -9.02
N GLN A 616 -23.16 25.62 -10.10
CA GLN A 616 -23.69 25.68 -11.47
C GLN A 616 -24.37 24.37 -11.86
N LEU A 617 -23.77 23.23 -11.52
CA LEU A 617 -24.33 21.91 -11.77
C LEU A 617 -25.67 21.74 -11.05
N GLU A 618 -25.72 22.04 -9.75
CA GLU A 618 -26.95 21.95 -8.95
C GLU A 618 -28.03 22.93 -9.42
N HIS A 619 -27.65 24.13 -9.85
CA HIS A 619 -28.60 25.10 -10.42
C HIS A 619 -29.19 24.60 -11.75
N ALA A 620 -28.37 24.06 -12.65
CA ALA A 620 -28.85 23.45 -13.88
C ALA A 620 -29.74 22.23 -13.63
N GLY A 621 -29.42 21.41 -12.62
CA GLY A 621 -30.25 20.30 -12.16
C GLY A 621 -31.66 20.76 -11.75
N ARG A 622 -31.74 21.84 -10.95
CA ARG A 622 -33.03 22.46 -10.57
C ARG A 622 -33.82 22.98 -11.76
N ILE A 623 -33.17 23.64 -12.71
CA ILE A 623 -33.82 24.13 -13.94
C ILE A 623 -34.40 22.98 -14.77
N CYS A 624 -33.67 21.86 -14.86
CA CYS A 624 -34.09 20.70 -15.65
C CYS A 624 -35.05 19.75 -14.90
N GLY A 625 -35.30 19.96 -13.61
CA GLY A 625 -36.03 18.99 -12.78
C GLY A 625 -35.29 17.66 -12.59
N ILE A 626 -33.96 17.68 -12.63
CA ILE A 626 -33.10 16.50 -12.48
C ILE A 626 -32.49 16.53 -11.08
N ASP A 627 -32.82 15.53 -10.27
CA ASP A 627 -32.25 15.34 -8.95
C ASP A 627 -31.14 14.27 -8.93
N ALA A 628 -30.58 14.03 -7.74
CA ALA A 628 -29.51 13.04 -7.56
C ALA A 628 -29.99 11.60 -7.81
N GLU A 629 -31.25 11.28 -7.51
CA GLU A 629 -31.80 9.94 -7.73
C GLU A 629 -31.87 9.62 -9.23
N ARG A 630 -32.33 10.57 -10.04
CA ARG A 630 -32.35 10.43 -11.49
C ARG A 630 -30.95 10.24 -12.06
N LEU A 631 -29.95 11.02 -11.62
CA LEU A 631 -28.58 10.83 -12.09
C LEU A 631 -27.97 9.50 -11.62
N ARG A 632 -28.31 9.02 -10.42
CA ARG A 632 -27.90 7.67 -9.98
C ARG A 632 -28.46 6.59 -10.88
N GLN A 633 -29.71 6.69 -11.33
CA GLN A 633 -30.29 5.76 -12.31
C GLN A 633 -29.59 5.83 -13.66
N VAL A 634 -29.31 7.04 -14.16
CA VAL A 634 -28.55 7.25 -15.41
C VAL A 634 -27.22 6.51 -15.35
N HIS A 635 -26.49 6.70 -14.25
CA HIS A 635 -25.26 5.97 -13.98
C HIS A 635 -25.52 4.47 -13.89
N GLN A 636 -26.40 3.99 -13.03
CA GLN A 636 -26.61 2.55 -12.80
C GLN A 636 -26.99 1.79 -14.09
N GLN A 637 -27.71 2.43 -15.00
CA GLN A 637 -28.17 1.84 -16.26
C GLN A 637 -27.29 2.19 -17.46
N SER A 638 -26.14 2.86 -17.24
CA SER A 638 -25.22 3.34 -18.29
C SER A 638 -25.93 4.14 -19.39
N GLN A 639 -26.92 4.95 -19.01
CA GLN A 639 -27.69 5.77 -19.96
C GLN A 639 -26.88 6.98 -20.44
N PRO A 640 -27.20 7.50 -21.65
CA PRO A 640 -26.75 8.80 -22.11
C PRO A 640 -26.97 9.92 -21.08
N ALA A 641 -26.09 10.93 -21.12
CA ALA A 641 -26.28 12.12 -20.30
C ALA A 641 -27.59 12.83 -20.68
N PRO A 642 -28.42 13.29 -19.71
CA PRO A 642 -29.63 14.04 -20.00
C PRO A 642 -29.31 15.28 -20.86
N PRO A 643 -29.81 15.37 -22.12
CA PRO A 643 -29.34 16.38 -23.08
C PRO A 643 -29.58 17.83 -22.62
N LEU A 644 -30.67 18.06 -21.90
CA LEU A 644 -31.08 19.38 -21.40
C LEU A 644 -30.19 19.88 -20.25
N LEU A 645 -29.52 18.98 -19.52
CA LEU A 645 -28.64 19.37 -18.42
C LEU A 645 -27.40 20.11 -18.93
N LEU A 646 -26.68 19.51 -19.88
CA LEU A 646 -25.53 20.17 -20.52
C LEU A 646 -25.96 21.41 -21.30
N ASP A 647 -27.12 21.34 -21.94
CA ASP A 647 -27.68 22.47 -22.67
C ASP A 647 -27.89 23.69 -21.76
N THR A 648 -28.50 23.48 -20.61
CA THR A 648 -28.75 24.52 -19.61
C THR A 648 -27.43 25.09 -19.08
N LEU A 649 -26.44 24.23 -18.77
CA LEU A 649 -25.11 24.68 -18.32
C LEU A 649 -24.41 25.56 -19.36
N GLN A 650 -24.41 25.18 -20.63
CA GLN A 650 -23.81 25.98 -21.70
C GLN A 650 -24.52 27.31 -21.89
N ARG A 651 -25.85 27.31 -21.77
CA ARG A 651 -26.62 28.55 -21.82
C ARG A 651 -26.35 29.45 -20.61
N MET A 652 -26.13 28.88 -19.42
CA MET A 652 -25.73 29.64 -18.23
C MET A 652 -24.34 30.27 -18.43
N ALA A 653 -23.38 29.52 -18.99
CA ALA A 653 -22.05 30.06 -19.29
C ALA A 653 -22.12 31.21 -20.32
N ALA A 654 -22.86 31.03 -21.42
CA ALA A 654 -23.06 32.07 -22.42
C ALA A 654 -23.73 33.33 -21.83
N GLN A 655 -24.65 33.16 -20.87
CA GLN A 655 -25.27 34.31 -20.19
C GLN A 655 -24.28 35.02 -19.27
N ALA A 656 -23.51 34.27 -18.47
CA ALA A 656 -22.51 34.84 -17.58
C ALA A 656 -21.48 35.71 -18.33
N GLU A 657 -21.04 35.28 -19.52
CA GLU A 657 -20.15 36.09 -20.38
C GLU A 657 -20.83 37.37 -20.90
N VAL A 658 -22.12 37.31 -21.24
CA VAL A 658 -22.88 38.49 -21.66
C VAL A 658 -23.02 39.48 -20.50
N ASP A 659 -23.32 38.98 -19.31
CA ASP A 659 -23.49 39.79 -18.10
C ASP A 659 -22.16 40.44 -17.69
N GLU A 660 -21.05 39.72 -17.79
CA GLU A 660 -19.70 40.25 -17.54
C GLU A 660 -19.33 41.41 -18.48
N MET A 661 -19.77 41.34 -19.74
CA MET A 661 -19.58 42.43 -20.70
C MET A 661 -20.51 43.62 -20.47
N GLY A 662 -21.63 43.43 -19.76
CA GLY A 662 -22.60 44.47 -19.45
C GLY A 662 -23.03 45.27 -20.69
N THR A 663 -22.95 46.60 -20.62
CA THR A 663 -23.31 47.49 -21.74
C THR A 663 -22.39 47.37 -22.97
N ASN A 664 -21.23 46.71 -22.85
CA ASN A 664 -20.31 46.48 -23.97
C ASN A 664 -20.64 45.20 -24.76
N ALA A 665 -21.62 44.41 -24.34
CA ALA A 665 -22.03 43.21 -25.06
C ALA A 665 -22.56 43.55 -26.45
N ALA A 666 -21.96 42.97 -27.49
CA ALA A 666 -22.43 43.16 -28.85
C ALA A 666 -23.84 42.53 -29.05
N PRO A 667 -24.72 43.12 -29.88
CA PRO A 667 -26.02 42.53 -30.18
C PRO A 667 -25.90 41.07 -30.65
N GLY A 668 -26.75 40.19 -30.10
CA GLY A 668 -26.74 38.77 -30.41
C GLY A 668 -25.49 38.01 -29.95
N LEU A 669 -24.75 38.53 -28.95
CA LEU A 669 -23.59 37.83 -28.38
C LEU A 669 -23.99 36.48 -27.76
N PHE A 670 -25.11 36.44 -27.03
CA PHE A 670 -25.63 35.21 -26.45
C PHE A 670 -25.80 34.10 -27.48
N GLU A 671 -26.50 34.38 -28.59
CA GLU A 671 -26.77 33.40 -29.65
C GLU A 671 -25.48 32.88 -30.30
N ARG A 672 -24.47 33.74 -30.42
CA ARG A 672 -23.15 33.37 -30.96
C ARG A 672 -22.38 32.48 -30.00
N LEU A 673 -22.36 32.82 -28.70
CA LEU A 673 -21.69 32.02 -27.67
C LEU A 673 -22.37 30.65 -27.50
N TYR A 674 -23.70 30.62 -27.46
CA TYR A 674 -24.46 29.39 -27.26
C TYR A 674 -24.50 28.48 -28.50
N ASN A 675 -24.79 29.01 -29.69
CA ASN A 675 -24.91 28.17 -30.90
C ASN A 675 -23.56 27.91 -31.59
N GLY A 676 -22.53 28.68 -31.24
CA GLY A 676 -21.25 28.70 -31.93
C GLY A 676 -21.34 29.32 -33.33
N ASN A 677 -20.18 29.47 -33.97
CA ASN A 677 -20.06 30.06 -35.32
C ASN A 677 -20.01 29.01 -36.44
N MET A 678 -20.24 27.73 -36.13
CA MET A 678 -20.14 26.65 -37.12
C MET A 678 -21.32 26.70 -38.10
N PRO A 679 -21.09 26.56 -39.43
CA PRO A 679 -22.16 26.46 -40.41
C PRO A 679 -23.14 25.34 -40.08
N ILE A 680 -24.44 25.59 -40.24
CA ILE A 680 -25.49 24.58 -40.01
C ILE A 680 -25.41 23.56 -41.15
N ALA A 681 -25.01 22.33 -40.81
CA ALA A 681 -24.93 21.24 -41.78
C ALA A 681 -26.34 20.76 -42.19
N PRO A 682 -26.52 20.18 -43.40
CA PRO A 682 -27.83 19.71 -43.87
C PRO A 682 -28.59 18.78 -42.89
N PRO A 683 -27.95 17.80 -42.21
CA PRO A 683 -28.61 16.98 -41.17
C PRO A 683 -29.25 17.80 -40.04
N ILE A 684 -28.53 18.83 -39.61
CA ILE A 684 -28.97 19.71 -38.51
C ILE A 684 -30.14 20.55 -38.99
N GLN A 685 -30.04 21.10 -40.21
CA GLN A 685 -31.11 21.89 -40.80
C GLN A 685 -32.41 21.09 -40.92
N GLN A 686 -32.35 19.81 -41.32
CA GLN A 686 -33.52 18.94 -41.39
C GLN A 686 -34.19 18.76 -40.02
N VAL A 687 -33.40 18.55 -38.95
CA VAL A 687 -33.93 18.44 -37.58
C VAL A 687 -34.58 19.74 -37.13
N LEU A 688 -33.95 20.89 -37.40
CA LEU A 688 -34.50 22.20 -37.02
C LEU A 688 -35.82 22.51 -37.75
N ILE A 689 -36.00 22.02 -38.99
CA ILE A 689 -37.27 22.12 -39.73
C ILE A 689 -38.34 21.23 -39.09
N ALA A 690 -38.00 19.99 -38.75
CA ALA A 690 -38.94 19.04 -38.14
C ALA A 690 -39.31 19.41 -36.68
N TYR A 691 -38.38 20.00 -35.94
CA TYR A 691 -38.51 20.33 -34.52
C TYR A 691 -38.10 21.80 -34.27
N PRO A 692 -38.97 22.77 -34.60
CA PRO A 692 -38.62 24.20 -34.67
C PRO A 692 -38.26 24.85 -33.33
N ARG A 693 -38.50 24.19 -32.19
CA ARG A 693 -38.09 24.70 -30.87
C ARG A 693 -36.63 24.39 -30.53
N LEU A 694 -35.98 23.50 -31.26
CA LEU A 694 -34.59 23.14 -30.99
C LEU A 694 -33.63 24.24 -31.45
N SER A 695 -32.51 24.38 -30.73
CA SER A 695 -31.41 25.23 -31.16
C SER A 695 -30.40 24.46 -32.02
N PRO A 696 -29.60 25.13 -32.86
CA PRO A 696 -28.49 24.50 -33.56
C PRO A 696 -27.54 23.72 -32.63
N ALA A 697 -27.21 24.26 -31.45
CA ALA A 697 -26.36 23.57 -30.47
C ALA A 697 -26.98 22.26 -29.98
N LEU A 698 -28.26 22.28 -29.62
CA LEU A 698 -28.97 21.11 -29.11
C LEU A 698 -29.19 20.06 -30.20
N ALA A 699 -29.51 20.48 -31.42
CA ALA A 699 -29.63 19.58 -32.58
C ALA A 699 -28.30 18.88 -32.90
N ARG A 700 -27.16 19.58 -32.84
CA ARG A 700 -25.83 18.96 -33.00
C ARG A 700 -25.57 17.90 -31.95
N ARG A 701 -25.92 18.18 -30.70
CA ARG A 701 -25.75 17.23 -29.58
C ARG A 701 -26.59 15.97 -29.76
N LEU A 702 -27.84 16.11 -30.22
CA LEU A 702 -28.74 14.99 -30.43
C LEU A 702 -28.30 14.11 -31.61
N LEU A 703 -27.68 14.68 -32.64
CA LEU A 703 -27.20 13.93 -33.81
C LEU A 703 -25.76 13.42 -33.70
N VAL A 704 -25.02 13.75 -32.62
CA VAL A 704 -23.61 13.33 -32.46
C VAL A 704 -23.44 11.81 -32.36
N GLN A 705 -24.53 11.10 -32.05
CA GLN A 705 -24.55 9.65 -31.87
C GLN A 705 -24.66 8.88 -33.19
N LEU A 706 -25.04 9.55 -34.28
CA LEU A 706 -25.22 8.89 -35.57
C LEU A 706 -23.87 8.48 -36.13
N ASP A 707 -23.73 7.20 -36.50
CA ASP A 707 -22.60 6.77 -37.29
C ASP A 707 -22.67 7.30 -38.73
N ASN A 708 -21.62 7.06 -39.52
CA ASN A 708 -21.57 7.54 -40.90
C ASN A 708 -22.71 7.01 -41.79
N THR A 709 -23.19 5.79 -41.52
CA THR A 709 -24.27 5.15 -42.27
C THR A 709 -25.63 5.72 -41.88
N GLU A 710 -25.88 5.89 -40.58
CA GLU A 710 -27.12 6.48 -40.06
C GLU A 710 -27.23 7.96 -40.42
N SER A 711 -26.12 8.69 -40.37
CA SER A 711 -26.07 10.10 -40.80
C SER A 711 -26.43 10.24 -42.28
N LEU A 712 -25.96 9.32 -43.12
CA LEU A 712 -26.27 9.32 -44.55
C LEU A 712 -27.72 8.90 -44.83
N ALA A 713 -28.26 7.92 -44.09
CA ALA A 713 -29.66 7.53 -44.16
C ALA A 713 -30.60 8.67 -43.76
N TRP A 714 -30.28 9.40 -42.70
CA TRP A 714 -31.01 10.60 -42.29
C TRP A 714 -30.99 11.67 -43.39
N GLN A 715 -29.82 11.95 -43.96
CA GLN A 715 -29.69 12.95 -45.03
C GLN A 715 -30.50 12.62 -46.29
N GLN A 716 -30.48 11.36 -46.71
CA GLN A 716 -31.06 10.93 -47.99
C GLN A 716 -32.54 10.58 -47.89
N ASN A 717 -32.95 9.92 -46.81
CA ASN A 717 -34.27 9.31 -46.69
C ASN A 717 -35.12 9.93 -45.56
N GLY A 718 -34.54 10.77 -44.69
CA GLY A 718 -35.24 11.32 -43.53
C GLY A 718 -35.52 10.28 -42.44
N GLU A 719 -34.74 9.20 -42.38
CA GLU A 719 -34.90 8.13 -41.39
C GLU A 719 -33.90 8.30 -40.24
N LEU A 720 -34.41 8.51 -39.02
CA LEU A 720 -33.62 8.51 -37.79
C LEU A 720 -33.76 7.16 -37.07
N PRO A 721 -32.67 6.64 -36.46
CA PRO A 721 -32.77 5.54 -35.52
C PRO A 721 -33.84 5.82 -34.45
N GLU A 722 -34.62 4.80 -34.09
CA GLU A 722 -35.76 4.95 -33.17
C GLU A 722 -35.35 5.59 -31.83
N ALA A 723 -34.20 5.18 -31.29
CA ALA A 723 -33.66 5.74 -30.06
C ALA A 723 -33.37 7.25 -30.16
N VAL A 724 -32.76 7.70 -31.27
CA VAL A 724 -32.42 9.11 -31.50
C VAL A 724 -33.69 9.94 -31.72
N ARG A 725 -34.65 9.43 -32.49
CA ARG A 725 -35.95 10.08 -32.70
C ARG A 725 -36.72 10.24 -31.40
N HIS A 726 -36.81 9.18 -30.58
CA HIS A 726 -37.47 9.24 -29.27
C HIS A 726 -36.78 10.27 -28.36
N GLN A 727 -35.44 10.33 -28.35
CA GLN A 727 -34.70 11.32 -27.58
C GLN A 727 -34.97 12.75 -28.06
N ILE A 728 -35.04 12.99 -29.37
CA ILE A 728 -35.38 14.29 -29.95
C ILE A 728 -36.81 14.70 -29.56
N GLU A 729 -37.78 13.79 -29.67
CA GLU A 729 -39.18 14.04 -29.32
C GLU A 729 -39.36 14.34 -27.84
N GLN A 730 -38.67 13.59 -26.98
CA GLN A 730 -38.64 13.84 -25.54
C GLN A 730 -38.06 15.22 -25.24
N VAL A 731 -36.87 15.54 -25.78
CA VAL A 731 -36.22 16.83 -25.55
C VAL A 731 -37.10 17.98 -26.06
N HIS A 732 -37.70 17.84 -27.25
CA HIS A 732 -38.57 18.86 -27.83
C HIS A 732 -39.85 19.09 -26.99
N SER A 733 -40.37 18.06 -26.30
CA SER A 733 -41.55 18.18 -25.45
C SER A 733 -41.24 18.79 -24.07
N GLU A 734 -40.07 18.47 -23.49
CA GLU A 734 -39.62 18.99 -22.18
C GLU A 734 -39.09 20.44 -22.27
N LEU A 735 -38.53 20.82 -23.41
CA LEU A 735 -37.84 22.10 -23.60
C LEU A 735 -38.62 23.35 -23.17
N PRO A 736 -39.93 23.51 -23.49
CA PRO A 736 -40.69 24.69 -23.08
C PRO A 736 -40.74 24.87 -21.56
N LEU A 737 -40.90 23.78 -20.81
CA LEU A 737 -40.93 23.83 -19.35
C LEU A 737 -39.56 24.20 -18.78
N VAL A 738 -38.49 23.60 -19.30
CA VAL A 738 -37.11 23.93 -18.88
C VAL A 738 -36.81 25.41 -19.15
N ARG A 739 -37.21 25.95 -20.30
CA ARG A 739 -37.06 27.39 -20.61
C ARG A 739 -37.93 28.28 -19.74
N ALA A 740 -39.14 27.84 -19.41
CA ALA A 740 -40.01 28.56 -18.49
C ALA A 740 -39.34 28.69 -17.11
N VAL A 741 -38.87 27.57 -16.53
CA VAL A 741 -38.17 27.53 -15.23
C VAL A 741 -36.88 28.35 -15.26
N GLU A 742 -36.09 28.21 -16.34
CA GLU A 742 -34.87 28.98 -16.56
C GLU A 742 -35.15 30.49 -16.46
N GLY A 743 -36.16 30.99 -17.18
CA GLY A 743 -36.52 32.41 -17.14
C GLY A 743 -37.18 32.88 -15.83
N VAL A 744 -37.74 31.96 -15.02
CA VAL A 744 -38.21 32.28 -13.65
C VAL A 744 -37.03 32.46 -12.70
N LEU A 745 -35.99 31.62 -12.84
CA LEU A 745 -34.79 31.68 -12.01
C LEU A 745 -33.77 32.71 -12.51
N GLN A 746 -33.85 33.11 -13.78
CA GLN A 746 -33.01 34.12 -14.45
C GLN A 746 -33.90 35.11 -15.20
N PRO A 747 -34.38 36.18 -14.54
CA PRO A 747 -35.36 37.12 -15.10
C PRO A 747 -34.97 37.75 -16.44
N GLU A 748 -33.68 37.90 -16.72
CA GLU A 748 -33.12 38.42 -17.98
C GLU A 748 -33.52 37.57 -19.19
N ARG A 749 -33.94 36.32 -18.95
CA ARG A 749 -34.33 35.32 -19.95
C ARG A 749 -35.78 34.91 -19.84
N ALA A 750 -36.57 35.66 -19.06
CA ALA A 750 -38.00 35.44 -18.94
C ALA A 750 -38.66 35.46 -20.31
N SER A 751 -39.48 34.45 -20.56
CA SER A 751 -40.32 34.34 -21.75
C SER A 751 -41.80 34.34 -21.35
N VAL A 752 -42.68 34.38 -22.34
CA VAL A 752 -44.12 34.20 -22.11
C VAL A 752 -44.42 32.88 -21.38
N ASP A 753 -43.62 31.83 -21.61
CA ASP A 753 -43.78 30.55 -20.92
C ASP A 753 -43.32 30.64 -19.46
N SER A 754 -42.28 31.43 -19.16
CA SER A 754 -41.85 31.73 -17.78
C SER A 754 -42.92 32.50 -17.00
N GLU A 755 -43.54 33.49 -17.65
CA GLU A 755 -44.64 34.28 -17.08
C GLU A 755 -45.83 33.39 -16.73
N ARG A 756 -46.26 32.54 -17.68
CA ARG A 756 -47.35 31.58 -17.46
C ARG A 756 -47.04 30.60 -16.33
N LEU A 757 -45.80 30.10 -16.26
CA LEU A 757 -45.37 29.20 -15.20
C LEU A 757 -45.39 29.92 -13.84
N LEU A 758 -44.88 31.15 -13.77
CA LEU A 758 -44.88 31.96 -12.55
C LEU A 758 -46.31 32.21 -12.07
N PHE A 759 -47.20 32.68 -12.95
CA PHE A 759 -48.61 32.91 -12.61
C PHE A 759 -49.32 31.61 -12.22
N SER A 760 -49.00 30.47 -12.82
CA SER A 760 -49.56 29.18 -12.39
C SER A 760 -49.03 28.73 -11.02
N ALA A 761 -47.76 29.01 -10.72
CA ALA A 761 -47.11 28.60 -9.47
C ALA A 761 -47.53 29.45 -8.27
N LEU A 762 -47.80 30.75 -8.47
CA LEU A 762 -48.20 31.68 -7.41
C LEU A 762 -49.46 31.20 -6.65
N ASP A 763 -50.43 30.56 -7.32
CA ASP A 763 -51.68 30.08 -6.66
C ASP A 763 -51.41 28.89 -5.75
N ALA A 764 -50.39 28.10 -6.12
CA ALA A 764 -49.96 26.92 -5.39
C ALA A 764 -48.97 27.24 -4.26
N LEU A 765 -48.53 28.50 -4.11
CA LEU A 765 -47.59 28.89 -3.06
C LEU A 765 -48.26 28.84 -1.67
N PRO A 766 -47.68 28.12 -0.69
CA PRO A 766 -48.19 28.09 0.67
C PRO A 766 -48.24 29.49 1.28
N GLY A 767 -49.42 29.92 1.72
CA GLY A 767 -49.64 31.25 2.30
C GLY A 767 -49.92 32.36 1.29
N TRP A 768 -50.12 32.05 0.01
CA TRP A 768 -50.55 33.04 -0.99
C TRP A 768 -51.94 33.62 -0.61
N PRO A 769 -52.11 34.96 -0.57
CA PRO A 769 -53.36 35.57 -0.15
C PRO A 769 -54.53 35.25 -1.08
N GLN A 770 -55.58 34.63 -0.55
CA GLN A 770 -56.79 34.27 -1.31
C GLN A 770 -57.70 35.47 -1.61
N ASP A 771 -57.45 36.60 -0.94
CA ASP A 771 -58.18 37.86 -1.09
C ASP A 771 -57.61 38.78 -2.18
N ILE A 772 -56.53 38.38 -2.85
CA ILE A 772 -55.85 39.16 -3.90
C ILE A 772 -56.03 38.53 -5.28
N ARG A 773 -56.44 39.35 -6.25
CA ARG A 773 -56.32 39.07 -7.69
C ARG A 773 -55.13 39.83 -8.24
N LEU A 774 -54.15 39.15 -8.82
CA LEU A 774 -52.99 39.79 -9.45
C LEU A 774 -53.17 39.73 -10.98
N GLU A 775 -53.09 40.88 -11.64
CA GLU A 775 -53.28 41.02 -13.09
C GLU A 775 -51.97 41.46 -13.75
N LEU A 776 -51.53 40.73 -14.78
CA LEU A 776 -50.44 41.15 -15.67
C LEU A 776 -51.03 41.94 -16.84
N ARG A 777 -50.63 43.19 -17.02
CA ARG A 777 -51.16 44.09 -18.06
C ARG A 777 -50.06 44.62 -18.96
N GLY A 778 -50.33 44.69 -20.28
CA GLY A 778 -49.34 45.16 -21.26
C GLY A 778 -49.32 46.68 -21.41
N GLY A 779 -48.15 47.30 -21.27
CA GLY A 779 -47.90 48.70 -21.63
C GLY A 779 -48.50 49.78 -20.72
N GLY A 780 -49.41 49.44 -19.80
CA GLY A 780 -49.92 50.36 -18.79
C GLY A 780 -51.01 49.76 -17.88
N PRO A 781 -51.47 50.51 -16.84
CA PRO A 781 -52.48 50.06 -15.86
C PRO A 781 -53.83 49.64 -16.44
N GLU A 782 -54.20 50.22 -17.59
CA GLU A 782 -55.43 49.92 -18.35
C GLU A 782 -55.12 49.20 -19.67
N GLY A 783 -53.89 48.70 -19.82
CA GLY A 783 -53.48 47.92 -20.97
C GLY A 783 -54.18 46.56 -21.05
N PRO A 784 -54.00 45.82 -22.18
CA PRO A 784 -54.57 44.49 -22.34
C PRO A 784 -54.15 43.57 -21.20
N LEU A 785 -55.11 42.85 -20.63
CA LEU A 785 -54.86 41.80 -19.66
C LEU A 785 -54.12 40.65 -20.36
N LEU A 786 -52.88 40.42 -19.95
CA LEU A 786 -52.01 39.38 -20.50
C LEU A 786 -52.20 38.06 -19.75
N ASP A 787 -52.31 38.13 -18.43
CA ASP A 787 -52.57 36.98 -17.55
C ASP A 787 -53.18 37.43 -16.21
N TYR A 788 -53.80 36.53 -15.45
CA TYR A 788 -54.27 36.83 -14.09
C TYR A 788 -54.31 35.60 -13.19
N ILE A 789 -54.24 35.83 -11.88
CA ILE A 789 -54.35 34.82 -10.83
C ILE A 789 -55.24 35.32 -9.68
N GLY A 790 -55.88 34.40 -8.97
CA GLY A 790 -56.78 34.69 -7.85
C GLY A 790 -58.26 34.74 -8.28
N ALA A 791 -59.14 34.60 -7.29
CA ALA A 791 -60.59 34.51 -7.54
C ALA A 791 -61.12 35.79 -8.20
N ALA A 792 -62.09 35.65 -9.10
CA ALA A 792 -62.77 36.80 -9.72
C ALA A 792 -63.47 37.71 -8.71
N GLN A 793 -63.75 37.19 -7.49
CA GLN A 793 -64.36 37.93 -6.38
C GLN A 793 -63.36 38.34 -5.29
N ALA A 794 -62.06 38.34 -5.58
CA ALA A 794 -61.04 38.83 -4.64
C ALA A 794 -61.32 40.28 -4.24
N THR A 795 -61.13 40.61 -2.95
CA THR A 795 -61.43 41.95 -2.41
C THR A 795 -60.36 42.98 -2.76
N ARG A 796 -59.18 42.54 -3.20
CA ARG A 796 -58.05 43.39 -3.60
C ARG A 796 -57.57 42.98 -4.99
N THR A 797 -57.29 43.96 -5.85
CA THR A 797 -56.68 43.72 -7.17
C THR A 797 -55.33 44.43 -7.24
N GLY A 798 -54.26 43.68 -7.48
CA GLY A 798 -52.94 44.22 -7.80
C GLY A 798 -52.67 44.12 -9.29
N LYS A 799 -52.03 45.14 -9.89
CA LYS A 799 -51.66 45.13 -11.31
C LYS A 799 -50.14 45.18 -11.45
N VAL A 800 -49.59 44.30 -12.30
CA VAL A 800 -48.19 44.32 -12.74
C VAL A 800 -48.20 44.72 -14.21
N ILE A 801 -47.47 45.77 -14.55
CA ILE A 801 -47.39 46.31 -15.90
C ILE A 801 -46.14 45.77 -16.57
N LYS A 802 -46.31 45.12 -17.73
CA LYS A 802 -45.23 44.65 -18.59
C LYS A 802 -44.95 45.69 -19.67
N SER A 803 -43.74 46.23 -19.70
CA SER A 803 -43.28 47.17 -20.72
C SER A 803 -42.02 46.64 -21.41
N VAL A 804 -41.50 47.40 -22.38
CA VAL A 804 -40.21 47.10 -23.02
C VAL A 804 -39.02 47.27 -22.06
N GLU A 805 -39.20 47.96 -20.93
CA GLU A 805 -38.18 48.19 -19.91
C GLU A 805 -38.25 47.17 -18.76
N GLY A 806 -39.22 46.26 -18.77
CA GLY A 806 -39.37 45.20 -17.77
C GLY A 806 -40.76 45.18 -17.11
N TYR A 807 -40.80 44.83 -15.82
CA TYR A 807 -42.02 44.72 -15.04
C TYR A 807 -42.07 45.80 -13.95
N GLU A 808 -43.19 46.51 -13.83
CA GLU A 808 -43.42 47.47 -12.75
C GLU A 808 -44.75 47.18 -12.04
N ALA A 809 -44.80 47.41 -10.73
CA ALA A 809 -46.06 47.33 -9.97
C ALA A 809 -46.85 48.63 -10.16
N ASP A 810 -48.16 48.51 -10.38
CA ASP A 810 -49.05 49.67 -10.34
C ASP A 810 -49.28 50.10 -8.89
N LEU A 811 -48.57 51.14 -8.47
CA LEU A 811 -48.68 51.72 -7.14
C LEU A 811 -49.74 52.83 -7.05
N GLY A 812 -50.45 53.13 -8.15
CA GLY A 812 -51.41 54.24 -8.22
C GLY A 812 -50.79 55.64 -8.17
N GLU A 813 -49.45 55.75 -8.14
CA GLU A 813 -48.71 57.01 -8.04
C GLU A 813 -47.95 57.34 -9.34
N ARG A 814 -48.65 57.84 -10.38
CA ARG A 814 -47.99 58.70 -11.39
C ARG A 814 -48.98 59.61 -12.12
N PRO A 815 -48.76 60.94 -12.14
CA PRO A 815 -49.41 61.85 -13.08
C PRO A 815 -48.55 62.14 -14.32
N ALA A 816 -49.23 62.17 -15.48
CA ALA A 816 -48.90 62.79 -16.77
C ALA A 816 -47.76 62.23 -17.67
N PRO A 817 -47.97 62.21 -19.00
CA PRO A 817 -47.03 61.67 -19.98
C PRO A 817 -45.84 62.62 -20.20
N ALA A 818 -44.64 62.07 -20.29
CA ALA A 818 -43.49 62.82 -20.78
C ALA A 818 -43.70 63.16 -22.26
N GLN A 819 -43.63 64.45 -22.58
CA GLN A 819 -43.62 64.97 -23.95
C GLN A 819 -42.42 64.37 -24.72
N ARG A 820 -42.69 63.87 -25.93
CA ARG A 820 -41.65 63.66 -26.94
C ARG A 820 -41.00 65.01 -27.26
N VAL A 821 -39.68 65.10 -27.07
CA VAL A 821 -38.85 66.16 -27.68
C VAL A 821 -38.43 65.65 -29.07
N PRO A 822 -38.47 66.50 -30.13
CA PRO A 822 -38.29 66.08 -31.53
C PRO A 822 -36.92 65.49 -31.85
#